data_AF-A0AAD8DFM8-F1
#
_entry.id   AF-A0AAD8DFM8-F1
#
_cell.length_a   1.000
_cell.length_b   1.000
_cell.length_c   1.000
_cell.angle_alpha   90.00
_cell.angle_beta   90.00
_cell.angle_gamma   90.00
#
_symmetry.space_group_name_H-M   'P 1'
#
loop_
_entity.id
_entity.type
_entity.pdbx_description
1 polymer ?
#
loop_
_entity_poly.entity_id
_entity_poly.type
_entity_poly.pdbx_seq_one_letter_code
_entity_poly.pdbx_strand_id
1 'polypeptide(L)'
;MGNSVCKGKTVFMDTTRIKSLQNSSTGVIKAGEHKIKSHLSTESQGLSCFTQDHSDQRDGRKIVQGFLGQNKVMIFSVTSCQLSAQVKELFRSMDVSYCVLELDQREDRQEIQQALWELTEQRELPSVFVNRQHIGDWEKTSQAHREGRLQALLNMQEVNLSPDLYDYDLLVIGGGSGGLAAAKEAATYGKKVVVLDYVTPTPKGTTWGLGGTCVNVGCIPKKLMHQAAILGQAIRDSQRYGWELQEKVSHNWSNMRQAVQDHIGSLRFGYSKALRDSKVTYVNAYGEFVGPHQIKATNSKGKETFYTAATFIIATGERPRYLGIPGDKEYCITSDDLFSLPQSPSRTLVVGASYVALECAGFLAGLGLDISVMVRSILLRGFDQHMASKIGEHMEQHGVTFIRQFVPTKIERLEEGSPDKLKVTAKSTDGKETFEGEYNTVLLAVGRDACTRTIGLDTVGVKINVKTGKIPVNEEEQTNVPHIYAIGDVLEGKLELTPVAIQAGRLLARRLYAEHSTKCDYTNVPTTVFTPLEYGACGLSEEDSIQKYGEDNIEVYHSNFWPLEWTVPARDNNTCYAKIICHKQDSERVVGFHVLGPNSGEMTQGFAAAMKCGMTKEQLDNTIGIHPVCAEVFTTLSVTKRSGGDIAKGGC
;
A
#
# COMPACT_ATOMS: atom_id res chain seq x y z
N MET A 1 -43.59 -33.39 39.01
CA MET A 1 -43.46 -33.93 37.65
C MET A 1 -42.18 -33.33 37.09
N GLY A 2 -41.02 -33.97 36.99
CA GLY A 2 -40.73 -35.36 36.68
C GLY A 2 -40.21 -35.45 35.24
N ASN A 3 -38.94 -35.09 35.01
CA ASN A 3 -37.94 -35.95 34.34
C ASN A 3 -36.69 -35.18 33.87
N SER A 4 -35.59 -35.89 34.01
CA SER A 4 -34.19 -35.53 33.82
C SER A 4 -33.60 -36.27 32.60
N VAL A 5 -32.31 -36.00 32.33
CA VAL A 5 -31.34 -36.84 31.57
C VAL A 5 -31.38 -36.60 30.03
N CYS A 6 -30.30 -36.51 29.22
CA CYS A 6 -28.89 -36.86 29.34
C CYS A 6 -27.99 -36.07 28.36
N LYS A 7 -26.68 -36.09 28.65
CA LYS A 7 -25.56 -35.74 27.76
C LYS A 7 -25.34 -36.84 26.71
N GLY A 8 -25.07 -36.46 25.46
CA GLY A 8 -24.58 -37.35 24.41
C GLY A 8 -23.09 -37.14 24.12
N LYS A 9 -22.27 -38.15 24.45
CA LYS A 9 -20.95 -38.42 23.87
C LYS A 9 -21.12 -39.68 23.02
N THR A 10 -20.60 -39.68 21.79
CA THR A 10 -20.51 -40.89 20.96
C THR A 10 -19.06 -41.16 20.60
N VAL A 11 -18.70 -42.44 20.71
CA VAL A 11 -17.40 -43.09 20.60
C VAL A 11 -17.32 -43.79 19.23
N PHE A 12 -16.13 -43.84 18.63
CA PHE A 12 -15.69 -44.89 17.69
C PHE A 12 -14.21 -45.18 18.04
N MET A 13 -13.94 -46.29 18.72
CA MET A 13 -13.60 -47.64 18.23
C MET A 13 -12.10 -47.83 18.01
N ASP A 14 -11.54 -48.67 18.90
CA ASP A 14 -10.19 -49.20 18.97
C ASP A 14 -10.19 -50.60 18.33
N THR A 15 -9.14 -50.96 17.57
CA THR A 15 -8.85 -52.36 17.22
C THR A 15 -7.34 -52.61 17.20
N THR A 16 -6.99 -53.69 17.89
CA THR A 16 -5.65 -54.14 18.25
C THR A 16 -5.03 -55.07 17.19
N ARG A 17 -3.69 -54.98 17.04
CA ARG A 17 -2.64 -55.94 16.58
C ARG A 17 -3.04 -57.29 15.95
N ILE A 18 -2.24 -57.72 14.94
CA ILE A 18 -1.41 -58.98 14.93
C ILE A 18 -0.43 -59.00 13.71
N LYS A 19 0.87 -59.27 14.00
CA LYS A 19 1.98 -60.04 13.33
C LYS A 19 2.03 -60.15 11.77
N SER A 20 3.15 -60.27 11.04
CA SER A 20 4.61 -60.51 11.26
C SER A 20 5.32 -60.63 9.88
N LEU A 21 6.67 -60.66 9.89
CA LEU A 21 7.66 -61.12 8.86
C LEU A 21 8.50 -59.98 8.25
N GLN A 22 9.70 -59.72 8.78
CA GLN A 22 11.01 -60.30 8.38
C GLN A 22 11.39 -60.01 6.91
N ASN A 23 12.35 -59.10 6.70
CA ASN A 23 13.66 -59.50 6.22
C ASN A 23 14.73 -58.42 6.38
N SER A 24 15.89 -58.91 6.78
CA SER A 24 17.18 -58.27 7.02
C SER A 24 17.94 -57.94 5.74
N SER A 25 18.70 -56.86 5.74
CA SER A 25 20.02 -56.83 5.09
C SER A 25 20.84 -55.64 5.59
N THR A 26 21.80 -55.96 6.46
CA THR A 26 22.96 -55.19 6.87
C THR A 26 23.88 -54.89 5.69
N GLY A 27 24.29 -53.64 5.51
CA GLY A 27 25.34 -53.23 4.59
C GLY A 27 26.35 -52.33 5.31
N VAL A 28 27.45 -52.94 5.73
CA VAL A 28 28.65 -52.30 6.27
C VAL A 28 29.40 -51.61 5.14
N ILE A 29 29.74 -50.32 5.27
CA ILE A 29 30.83 -49.71 4.48
C ILE A 29 31.76 -48.92 5.40
N LYS A 30 33.03 -49.28 5.26
CA LYS A 30 34.21 -48.93 6.06
C LYS A 30 34.59 -47.45 5.93
N ALA A 31 35.05 -46.89 7.04
CA ALA A 31 35.91 -45.72 7.07
C ALA A 31 37.26 -46.07 6.43
N GLY A 32 37.67 -45.27 5.46
CA GLY A 32 39.00 -45.29 4.85
C GLY A 32 39.65 -43.92 5.00
N GLU A 33 40.59 -43.81 5.92
CA GLU A 33 41.54 -42.71 5.99
C GLU A 33 42.48 -42.78 4.77
N HIS A 34 42.57 -41.70 3.99
CA HIS A 34 43.72 -41.47 3.13
C HIS A 34 44.26 -40.06 3.35
N LYS A 35 45.36 -40.00 4.12
CA LYS A 35 46.35 -38.91 4.09
C LYS A 35 46.91 -38.81 2.67
N ILE A 36 46.78 -37.65 2.04
CA ILE A 36 47.65 -37.25 0.92
C ILE A 36 48.40 -35.99 1.32
N LYS A 37 49.71 -36.09 1.15
CA LYS A 37 50.75 -35.15 1.58
C LYS A 37 50.64 -33.80 0.87
N SER A 38 50.93 -32.75 1.62
CA SER A 38 51.29 -31.43 1.14
C SER A 38 52.53 -31.51 0.25
N HIS A 39 52.41 -31.03 -0.99
CA HIS A 39 53.52 -30.51 -1.78
C HIS A 39 53.15 -29.09 -2.20
N LEU A 40 53.82 -28.12 -1.57
CA LEU A 40 53.85 -26.74 -2.00
C LEU A 40 54.73 -26.66 -3.26
N SER A 41 54.12 -26.31 -4.39
CA SER A 41 54.82 -25.75 -5.54
C SER A 41 54.16 -24.41 -5.87
N THR A 42 54.90 -23.33 -5.66
CA THR A 42 54.62 -21.98 -6.12
C THR A 42 54.65 -21.93 -7.65
N GLU A 43 53.49 -21.80 -8.30
CA GLU A 43 53.26 -21.09 -9.58
C GLU A 43 51.85 -21.41 -10.15
N SER A 44 50.91 -20.48 -9.99
CA SER A 44 49.83 -20.12 -10.95
C SER A 44 48.73 -19.29 -10.26
N GLN A 45 48.77 -17.96 -10.38
CA GLN A 45 47.70 -17.07 -9.90
C GLN A 45 46.55 -16.89 -10.89
N GLY A 46 46.70 -17.35 -12.14
CA GLY A 46 45.61 -17.44 -13.11
C GLY A 46 45.19 -18.88 -13.29
N LEU A 47 43.96 -19.21 -12.90
CA LEU A 47 43.36 -20.53 -13.15
C LEU A 47 42.55 -20.46 -14.46
N SER A 48 42.81 -21.41 -15.36
CA SER A 48 41.88 -21.71 -16.46
C SER A 48 40.60 -22.28 -15.85
N CYS A 49 39.45 -21.68 -16.13
CA CYS A 49 38.20 -22.16 -15.56
C CYS A 49 37.81 -23.52 -16.19
N PHE A 50 37.78 -24.60 -15.40
CA PHE A 50 37.30 -25.91 -15.87
C PHE A 50 35.80 -26.08 -15.57
N THR A 51 35.03 -26.49 -16.56
CA THR A 51 33.62 -26.86 -16.39
C THR A 51 33.49 -28.35 -16.10
N GLN A 52 32.66 -28.74 -15.13
CA GLN A 52 32.08 -30.09 -15.13
C GLN A 52 31.15 -30.19 -16.33
N ASP A 53 31.40 -31.18 -17.18
CA ASP A 53 30.68 -31.40 -18.42
C ASP A 53 29.28 -31.93 -18.10
N HIS A 54 28.28 -31.05 -18.17
CA HIS A 54 26.87 -31.42 -18.20
C HIS A 54 26.39 -31.20 -19.63
N SER A 55 26.17 -32.32 -20.32
CA SER A 55 25.95 -32.45 -21.76
C SER A 55 24.62 -31.89 -22.27
N ASP A 56 24.13 -30.74 -21.78
CA ASP A 56 22.81 -30.24 -22.18
C ASP A 56 22.60 -28.70 -22.15
N GLN A 57 23.63 -27.87 -22.25
CA GLN A 57 23.41 -26.41 -22.32
C GLN A 57 24.28 -25.70 -23.37
N ARG A 58 23.72 -25.48 -24.57
CA ARG A 58 24.20 -24.46 -25.53
C ARG A 58 23.60 -23.07 -25.24
N ASP A 59 23.30 -22.77 -23.98
CA ASP A 59 22.74 -21.48 -23.57
C ASP A 59 23.85 -20.56 -23.06
N GLY A 60 24.32 -19.67 -23.92
CA GLY A 60 25.40 -18.72 -23.61
C GLY A 60 25.12 -17.87 -22.37
N ARG A 61 23.85 -17.55 -22.05
CA ARG A 61 23.50 -16.76 -20.87
C ARG A 61 23.75 -17.53 -19.59
N LYS A 62 23.34 -18.81 -19.52
CA LYS A 62 23.60 -19.66 -18.36
C LYS A 62 25.08 -19.89 -18.14
N ILE A 63 25.85 -20.05 -19.21
CA ILE A 63 27.30 -20.21 -19.15
C ILE A 63 27.95 -18.96 -18.57
N VAL A 64 27.66 -17.77 -19.11
CA VAL A 64 28.18 -16.49 -18.60
C VAL A 64 27.79 -16.28 -17.15
N GLN A 65 26.52 -16.47 -16.79
CA GLN A 65 26.03 -16.32 -15.42
C GLN A 65 26.70 -17.31 -14.44
N GLY A 66 26.93 -18.56 -14.86
CA GLY A 66 27.63 -19.55 -14.05
C GLY A 66 29.04 -19.11 -13.69
N PHE A 67 29.80 -18.62 -14.67
CA PHE A 67 31.15 -18.11 -14.44
C PHE A 67 31.17 -16.85 -13.56
N LEU A 68 30.28 -15.89 -13.82
CA LEU A 68 30.14 -14.68 -12.99
C LEU A 68 29.67 -15.01 -11.57
N GLY A 69 28.92 -16.10 -11.39
CA GLY A 69 28.41 -16.53 -10.10
C GLY A 69 29.47 -17.16 -9.20
N GLN A 70 30.48 -17.82 -9.79
CA GLN A 70 31.48 -18.63 -9.09
C GLN A 70 32.81 -17.89 -8.85
N ASN A 71 33.03 -16.75 -9.50
CA ASN A 71 34.35 -16.13 -9.54
C ASN A 71 34.26 -14.62 -9.30
N LYS A 72 35.00 -14.18 -8.30
CA LYS A 72 35.15 -12.77 -7.91
C LYS A 72 35.69 -11.89 -9.03
N VAL A 73 36.67 -12.39 -9.77
CA VAL A 73 37.23 -11.74 -10.96
C VAL A 73 37.13 -12.70 -12.13
N MET A 74 36.32 -12.32 -13.13
CA MET A 74 36.16 -13.06 -14.38
C MET A 74 36.70 -12.26 -15.54
N ILE A 75 37.54 -12.90 -16.36
CA ILE A 75 38.05 -12.33 -17.61
C ILE A 75 37.63 -13.23 -18.76
N PHE A 76 36.76 -12.72 -19.63
CA PHE A 76 36.50 -13.33 -20.93
C PHE A 76 37.54 -12.83 -21.92
N SER A 77 38.30 -13.74 -22.54
CA SER A 77 39.54 -13.43 -23.24
C SER A 77 39.67 -14.21 -24.55
N VAL A 78 40.69 -13.86 -25.35
CA VAL A 78 41.19 -14.61 -26.50
C VAL A 78 42.71 -14.73 -26.35
N THR A 79 43.29 -15.90 -26.60
CA THR A 79 44.72 -16.13 -26.34
C THR A 79 45.65 -15.24 -27.17
N SER A 80 45.25 -14.90 -28.40
CA SER A 80 46.04 -14.05 -29.32
C SER A 80 45.94 -12.55 -29.05
N CYS A 81 45.12 -12.11 -28.08
CA CYS A 81 44.85 -10.69 -27.83
C CYS A 81 45.89 -10.08 -26.87
N GLN A 82 46.63 -9.07 -27.33
CA GLN A 82 47.59 -8.34 -26.49
C GLN A 82 46.91 -7.61 -25.31
N LEU A 83 45.72 -7.05 -25.50
CA LEU A 83 44.96 -6.37 -24.45
C LEU A 83 44.52 -7.36 -23.35
N SER A 84 44.17 -8.58 -23.72
CA SER A 84 43.87 -9.65 -22.76
C SER A 84 45.09 -10.01 -21.91
N ALA A 85 46.28 -10.05 -22.50
CA ALA A 85 47.53 -10.29 -21.78
C ALA A 85 47.81 -9.16 -20.76
N GLN A 86 47.54 -7.91 -21.13
CA GLN A 86 47.72 -6.75 -20.24
C GLN A 86 46.78 -6.77 -19.04
N VAL A 87 45.49 -7.10 -19.24
CA VAL A 87 44.53 -7.25 -18.12
C VAL A 87 44.99 -8.34 -17.14
N LYS A 88 45.42 -9.49 -17.66
CA LYS A 88 45.90 -10.61 -16.83
C LYS A 88 47.13 -10.21 -16.01
N GLU A 89 48.05 -9.48 -16.61
CA GLU A 89 49.26 -9.01 -15.93
C GLU A 89 48.93 -7.95 -14.87
N LEU A 90 47.98 -7.07 -15.14
CA LEU A 90 47.49 -6.10 -14.16
C LEU A 90 46.99 -6.80 -12.88
N PHE A 91 46.09 -7.78 -13.00
CA PHE A 91 45.60 -8.50 -11.81
C PHE A 91 46.68 -9.31 -11.09
N ARG A 92 47.67 -9.88 -11.83
CA ARG A 92 48.85 -10.50 -11.19
C ARG A 92 49.68 -9.49 -10.40
N SER A 93 49.92 -8.31 -10.97
CA SER A 93 50.70 -7.25 -10.30
C SER A 93 50.01 -6.73 -9.03
N MET A 94 48.69 -6.89 -8.94
CA MET A 94 47.87 -6.54 -7.77
C MET A 94 47.77 -7.66 -6.72
N ASP A 95 48.38 -8.82 -6.96
CA ASP A 95 48.23 -10.02 -6.11
C ASP A 95 46.77 -10.49 -5.96
N VAL A 96 45.99 -10.37 -7.05
CA VAL A 96 44.56 -10.72 -7.09
C VAL A 96 44.33 -11.95 -7.94
N SER A 97 43.79 -13.01 -7.34
CA SER A 97 43.36 -14.21 -8.08
C SER A 97 42.22 -13.90 -9.04
N TYR A 98 42.29 -14.43 -10.26
CA TYR A 98 41.26 -14.32 -11.28
C TYR A 98 41.03 -15.63 -12.02
N CYS A 99 39.83 -15.77 -12.59
CA CYS A 99 39.51 -16.86 -13.50
C CYS A 99 39.39 -16.30 -14.93
N VAL A 100 39.96 -17.03 -15.89
CA VAL A 100 39.93 -16.67 -17.30
C VAL A 100 39.22 -17.73 -18.13
N LEU A 101 38.36 -17.28 -19.04
CA LEU A 101 37.77 -18.10 -20.09
C LEU A 101 38.30 -17.66 -21.46
N GLU A 102 39.12 -18.50 -22.08
CA GLU A 102 39.66 -18.26 -23.43
C GLU A 102 38.65 -18.73 -24.49
N LEU A 103 37.97 -17.77 -25.11
CA LEU A 103 36.86 -18.05 -26.02
C LEU A 103 37.32 -18.65 -27.35
N ASP A 104 38.57 -18.45 -27.77
CA ASP A 104 39.15 -19.13 -28.94
C ASP A 104 39.45 -20.62 -28.71
N GLN A 105 39.33 -21.10 -27.48
CA GLN A 105 39.50 -22.51 -27.14
C GLN A 105 38.17 -23.23 -26.88
N ARG A 106 37.03 -22.58 -27.18
CA ARG A 106 35.69 -23.09 -26.91
C ARG A 106 34.85 -23.23 -28.17
N GLU A 107 34.07 -24.31 -28.23
CA GLU A 107 33.14 -24.58 -29.33
C GLU A 107 31.90 -23.66 -29.29
N ASP A 108 31.45 -23.27 -28.10
CA ASP A 108 30.28 -22.40 -27.83
C ASP A 108 30.63 -20.90 -27.76
N ARG A 109 31.72 -20.50 -28.42
CA ARG A 109 32.22 -19.13 -28.44
C ARG A 109 31.14 -18.12 -28.88
N GLN A 110 30.37 -18.44 -29.92
CA GLN A 110 29.43 -17.50 -30.51
C GLN A 110 28.28 -17.18 -29.54
N GLU A 111 27.77 -18.20 -28.86
CA GLU A 111 26.71 -18.10 -27.86
C GLU A 111 27.18 -17.29 -26.65
N ILE A 112 28.41 -17.52 -26.17
CA ILE A 112 28.99 -16.75 -25.06
C ILE A 112 29.21 -15.29 -25.47
N GLN A 113 29.75 -15.04 -26.67
CA GLN A 113 29.96 -13.67 -27.16
C GLN A 113 28.64 -12.91 -27.34
N GLN A 114 27.59 -13.58 -27.82
CA GLN A 114 26.25 -12.99 -27.92
C GLN A 114 25.67 -12.67 -26.53
N ALA A 115 25.81 -13.58 -25.57
CA ALA A 115 25.35 -13.36 -24.20
C ALA A 115 26.12 -12.22 -23.51
N LEU A 116 27.43 -12.12 -23.72
CA LEU A 116 28.24 -11.01 -23.23
C LEU A 116 27.81 -9.68 -23.86
N TRP A 117 27.56 -9.65 -25.18
CA TRP A 117 27.03 -8.46 -25.86
C TRP A 117 25.69 -8.02 -25.27
N GLU A 118 24.75 -8.94 -25.06
CA GLU A 118 23.44 -8.63 -24.46
C GLU A 118 23.54 -8.13 -23.02
N LEU A 119 24.52 -8.63 -22.26
CA LEU A 119 24.72 -8.25 -20.85
C LEU A 119 25.46 -6.92 -20.69
N THR A 120 26.35 -6.58 -21.61
CA THR A 120 27.34 -5.51 -21.41
C THR A 120 27.32 -4.41 -22.45
N GLU A 121 26.64 -4.64 -23.58
CA GLU A 121 26.72 -3.82 -24.79
C GLU A 121 28.17 -3.64 -25.31
N GLN A 122 29.06 -4.59 -25.02
CA GLN A 122 30.46 -4.61 -25.49
C GLN A 122 30.71 -5.83 -26.39
N ARG A 123 31.23 -5.61 -27.62
CA ARG A 123 31.61 -6.69 -28.56
C ARG A 123 33.05 -7.14 -28.43
N GLU A 124 33.91 -6.25 -27.94
CA GLU A 124 35.35 -6.41 -27.94
C GLU A 124 35.82 -7.17 -26.70
N LEU A 125 36.90 -7.95 -26.85
CA LEU A 125 37.54 -8.70 -25.76
C LEU A 125 38.93 -8.11 -25.48
N PRO A 126 39.41 -8.10 -24.23
CA PRO A 126 38.82 -8.77 -23.06
C PRO A 126 37.56 -8.09 -22.52
N SER A 127 36.69 -8.85 -21.88
CA SER A 127 35.58 -8.32 -21.06
C SER A 127 35.80 -8.75 -19.62
N VAL A 128 35.95 -7.75 -18.74
CA VAL A 128 36.35 -7.95 -17.33
C VAL A 128 35.18 -7.68 -16.41
N PHE A 129 34.98 -8.58 -15.46
CA PHE A 129 34.01 -8.45 -14.38
C PHE A 129 34.69 -8.61 -13.03
N VAL A 130 34.30 -7.76 -12.08
CA VAL A 130 34.68 -7.88 -10.68
C VAL A 130 33.40 -7.84 -9.85
N ASN A 131 33.17 -8.83 -8.99
CA ASN A 131 31.93 -8.96 -8.20
C ASN A 131 30.66 -8.85 -9.04
N ARG A 132 30.62 -9.54 -10.19
CA ARG A 132 29.51 -9.52 -11.18
C ARG A 132 29.27 -8.16 -11.85
N GLN A 133 30.01 -7.12 -11.48
CA GLN A 133 29.94 -5.82 -12.13
C GLN A 133 30.87 -5.81 -13.35
N HIS A 134 30.31 -5.47 -14.51
CA HIS A 134 31.10 -5.28 -15.72
C HIS A 134 31.98 -4.04 -15.60
N ILE A 135 33.28 -4.23 -15.77
CA ILE A 135 34.29 -3.16 -15.74
C ILE A 135 34.53 -2.63 -17.15
N GLY A 136 34.63 -3.55 -18.12
CA GLY A 136 34.89 -3.25 -19.52
C GLY A 136 36.12 -3.95 -20.08
N ASP A 137 36.67 -3.39 -21.15
CA ASP A 137 37.94 -3.75 -21.76
C ASP A 137 39.17 -3.34 -20.94
N TRP A 138 40.36 -3.47 -21.54
CA TRP A 138 41.62 -3.06 -20.96
C TRP A 138 41.65 -1.58 -20.57
N GLU A 139 41.18 -0.67 -21.43
CA GLU A 139 41.27 0.77 -21.18
C GLU A 139 40.45 1.16 -19.95
N LYS A 140 39.21 0.66 -19.88
CA LYS A 140 38.32 0.88 -18.74
C LYS A 140 38.83 0.22 -17.46
N THR A 141 39.42 -0.98 -17.57
CA THR A 141 39.98 -1.70 -16.41
C THR A 141 41.23 -0.99 -15.87
N SER A 142 42.11 -0.53 -16.76
CA SER A 142 43.32 0.23 -16.41
C SER A 142 42.99 1.60 -15.81
N GLN A 143 41.98 2.29 -16.36
CA GLN A 143 41.45 3.52 -15.78
C GLN A 143 40.89 3.28 -14.38
N ALA A 144 40.04 2.26 -14.20
CA ALA A 144 39.47 1.92 -12.90
C ALA A 144 40.54 1.56 -11.86
N HIS A 145 41.67 0.96 -12.28
CA HIS A 145 42.81 0.73 -11.40
C HIS A 145 43.48 2.03 -10.96
N ARG A 146 43.82 2.92 -11.91
CA ARG A 146 44.46 4.22 -11.63
C ARG A 146 43.62 5.12 -10.72
N GLU A 147 42.30 5.04 -10.83
CA GLU A 147 41.35 5.82 -10.03
C GLU A 147 41.05 5.17 -8.66
N GLY A 148 41.63 4.00 -8.34
CA GLY A 148 41.35 3.25 -7.12
C GLY A 148 39.97 2.56 -7.07
N ARG A 149 39.14 2.76 -8.10
CA ARG A 149 37.81 2.12 -8.25
C ARG A 149 37.91 0.60 -8.29
N LEU A 150 38.91 0.05 -8.97
CA LEU A 150 39.14 -1.39 -9.07
C LEU A 150 39.48 -2.00 -7.70
N GLN A 151 40.31 -1.31 -6.90
CA GLN A 151 40.64 -1.75 -5.55
C GLN A 151 39.41 -1.71 -4.62
N ALA A 152 38.59 -0.65 -4.74
CA ALA A 152 37.33 -0.55 -4.00
C ALA A 152 36.37 -1.71 -4.34
N LEU A 153 36.25 -2.07 -5.62
CA LEU A 153 35.44 -3.20 -6.07
C LEU A 153 36.00 -4.53 -5.60
N LEU A 154 37.31 -4.73 -5.63
CA LEU A 154 37.96 -5.93 -5.10
C LEU A 154 37.84 -6.06 -3.58
N ASN A 155 37.77 -4.94 -2.86
CA ASN A 155 37.57 -4.91 -1.42
C ASN A 155 36.10 -5.02 -1.01
N MET A 156 35.15 -4.91 -1.96
CA MET A 156 33.79 -5.36 -1.71
C MET A 156 33.83 -6.87 -1.51
N GLN A 157 33.47 -7.33 -0.31
CA GLN A 157 33.23 -8.75 -0.08
C GLN A 157 32.09 -9.19 -1.00
N GLU A 158 32.30 -10.27 -1.76
CA GLU A 158 31.21 -10.96 -2.46
C GLU A 158 30.12 -11.25 -1.44
N VAL A 159 28.96 -10.61 -1.58
CA VAL A 159 27.75 -11.04 -0.91
C VAL A 159 27.28 -12.30 -1.64
N ASN A 160 28.00 -13.40 -1.42
CA ASN A 160 27.32 -14.68 -1.35
C ASN A 160 26.30 -14.50 -0.24
N LEU A 161 25.01 -14.53 -0.59
CA LEU A 161 23.91 -14.57 0.37
C LEU A 161 23.99 -15.91 1.10
N SER A 162 24.98 -16.03 2.00
CA SER A 162 24.92 -17.01 3.07
C SER A 162 23.77 -16.55 3.99
N PRO A 163 22.89 -17.45 4.42
CA PRO A 163 21.82 -17.17 5.37
C PRO A 163 22.26 -16.56 6.71
N ASP A 164 23.57 -16.41 6.95
CA ASP A 164 24.18 -16.05 8.24
C ASP A 164 24.76 -14.63 8.32
N LEU A 165 24.67 -13.79 7.26
CA LEU A 165 25.29 -12.45 7.26
C LEU A 165 24.43 -11.38 7.98
N TYR A 166 23.11 -11.53 7.94
CA TYR A 166 22.16 -10.57 8.49
C TYR A 166 21.20 -11.25 9.47
N ASP A 167 20.71 -10.49 10.44
CA ASP A 167 19.72 -11.01 11.39
C ASP A 167 18.43 -11.45 10.69
N TYR A 168 18.06 -10.83 9.56
CA TYR A 168 16.82 -11.08 8.83
C TYR A 168 17.02 -11.03 7.31
N ASP A 169 16.21 -11.79 6.56
CA ASP A 169 16.11 -11.65 5.10
C ASP A 169 15.38 -10.35 4.73
N LEU A 170 14.33 -10.04 5.49
CA LEU A 170 13.45 -8.89 5.27
C LEU A 170 13.19 -8.13 6.57
N LEU A 171 13.40 -6.82 6.56
CA LEU A 171 12.91 -5.90 7.57
C LEU A 171 11.85 -4.97 6.99
N VAL A 172 10.67 -4.96 7.61
CA VAL A 172 9.57 -4.06 7.26
C VAL A 172 9.45 -2.96 8.32
N ILE A 173 9.51 -1.70 7.89
CA ILE A 173 9.32 -0.52 8.75
C ILE A 173 7.88 -0.03 8.55
N GLY A 174 7.02 -0.33 9.53
CA GLY A 174 5.59 0.01 9.53
C GLY A 174 4.71 -1.24 9.53
N GLY A 175 3.99 -1.46 10.63
CA GLY A 175 3.04 -2.56 10.84
C GLY A 175 1.61 -2.21 10.39
N GLY A 176 1.48 -1.45 9.30
CA GLY A 176 0.21 -1.12 8.66
C GLY A 176 -0.25 -2.15 7.63
N SER A 177 -1.28 -1.80 6.85
CA SER A 177 -1.91 -2.70 5.89
C SER A 177 -0.92 -3.31 4.88
N GLY A 178 -0.07 -2.50 4.27
CA GLY A 178 0.93 -2.97 3.30
C GLY A 178 2.05 -3.77 3.94
N GLY A 179 2.63 -3.24 5.02
CA GLY A 179 3.76 -3.88 5.71
C GLY A 179 3.41 -5.26 6.29
N LEU A 180 2.23 -5.38 6.92
CA LEU A 180 1.74 -6.67 7.41
C LEU A 180 1.44 -7.66 6.29
N ALA A 181 0.95 -7.18 5.14
CA ALA A 181 0.71 -8.02 3.98
C ALA A 181 2.01 -8.56 3.38
N ALA A 182 3.00 -7.68 3.17
CA ALA A 182 4.32 -8.04 2.65
C ALA A 182 5.05 -9.00 3.59
N ALA A 183 5.07 -8.72 4.89
CA ALA A 183 5.77 -9.54 5.87
C ALA A 183 5.23 -10.97 5.95
N LYS A 184 3.89 -11.11 6.01
CA LYS A 184 3.25 -12.42 6.05
C LYS A 184 3.47 -13.20 4.76
N GLU A 185 3.36 -12.54 3.61
CA GLU A 185 3.58 -13.16 2.31
C GLU A 185 5.04 -13.65 2.18
N ALA A 186 6.02 -12.81 2.52
CA ALA A 186 7.44 -13.18 2.49
C ALA A 186 7.75 -14.38 3.40
N ALA A 187 7.13 -14.45 4.58
CA ALA A 187 7.30 -15.57 5.51
C ALA A 187 6.79 -16.91 4.94
N THR A 188 5.80 -16.90 4.04
CA THR A 188 5.34 -18.14 3.38
C THR A 188 6.41 -18.78 2.48
N TYR A 189 7.40 -18.01 2.04
CA TYR A 189 8.54 -18.47 1.24
C TYR A 189 9.78 -18.78 2.09
N GLY A 190 9.58 -19.02 3.40
CA GLY A 190 10.64 -19.45 4.31
C GLY A 190 11.61 -18.35 4.74
N LYS A 191 11.28 -17.08 4.48
CA LYS A 191 12.14 -15.94 4.82
C LYS A 191 12.04 -15.57 6.30
N LYS A 192 13.17 -15.22 6.91
CA LYS A 192 13.26 -14.68 8.26
C LYS A 192 12.90 -13.20 8.20
N VAL A 193 11.73 -12.85 8.74
CA VAL A 193 11.16 -11.49 8.64
C VAL A 193 11.06 -10.84 10.02
N VAL A 194 11.38 -9.55 10.09
CA VAL A 194 11.04 -8.69 11.22
C VAL A 194 10.20 -7.50 10.78
N VAL A 195 9.16 -7.19 11.56
CA VAL A 195 8.31 -6.00 11.40
C VAL A 195 8.55 -5.09 12.59
N LEU A 196 8.97 -3.86 12.31
CA LEU A 196 9.01 -2.77 13.28
C LEU A 196 7.75 -1.92 13.12
N ASP A 197 6.95 -1.80 14.17
CA ASP A 197 5.81 -0.88 14.20
C ASP A 197 5.90 -0.01 15.45
N TYR A 198 5.66 1.29 15.31
CA TYR A 198 5.57 2.20 16.44
C TYR A 198 4.62 3.33 16.11
N VAL A 199 3.69 3.57 17.05
CA VAL A 199 2.70 4.64 16.92
C VAL A 199 3.15 5.81 17.77
N THR A 200 3.77 6.80 17.14
CA THR A 200 4.06 8.09 17.77
C THR A 200 2.74 8.72 18.23
N PRO A 201 2.56 9.04 19.53
CA PRO A 201 1.31 9.58 20.02
C PRO A 201 0.88 10.86 19.29
N THR A 202 -0.43 11.12 19.24
CA THR A 202 -0.96 12.42 18.81
C THR A 202 -0.55 13.52 19.80
N PRO A 203 -0.68 14.81 19.46
CA PRO A 203 -0.53 15.90 20.44
C PRO A 203 -1.42 15.75 21.69
N LYS A 204 -2.52 15.00 21.60
CA LYS A 204 -3.42 14.67 22.72
C LYS A 204 -2.98 13.43 23.51
N GLY A 205 -1.89 12.79 23.13
CA GLY A 205 -1.38 11.56 23.75
C GLY A 205 -2.07 10.28 23.26
N THR A 206 -2.96 10.35 22.27
CA THR A 206 -3.63 9.16 21.74
C THR A 206 -2.64 8.28 21.00
N THR A 207 -2.68 6.97 21.29
CA THR A 207 -1.89 5.93 20.63
C THR A 207 -2.73 4.68 20.44
N TRP A 208 -2.26 3.74 19.63
CA TRP A 208 -2.95 2.49 19.32
C TRP A 208 -1.96 1.34 19.09
N GLY A 209 -2.49 0.12 18.94
CA GLY A 209 -1.70 -1.08 18.68
C GLY A 209 -1.51 -1.39 17.19
N LEU A 210 -0.92 -2.56 16.91
CA LEU A 210 -0.63 -3.06 15.56
C LEU A 210 -1.81 -2.99 14.58
N GLY A 211 -1.53 -2.82 13.29
CA GLY A 211 -2.52 -2.81 12.21
C GLY A 211 -2.55 -1.54 11.38
N GLY A 212 -1.83 -0.51 11.82
CA GLY A 212 -1.72 0.80 11.16
C GLY A 212 -3.02 1.60 11.13
N THR A 213 -3.05 2.61 10.27
CA THR A 213 -4.13 3.60 10.17
C THR A 213 -5.49 2.97 9.95
N CYS A 214 -5.67 2.13 8.92
CA CYS A 214 -6.99 1.65 8.52
C CYS A 214 -7.71 0.86 9.62
N VAL A 215 -6.97 0.03 10.37
CA VAL A 215 -7.50 -0.79 11.47
C VAL A 215 -7.91 0.08 12.65
N ASN A 216 -7.08 1.08 12.99
CA ASN A 216 -7.18 1.76 14.28
C ASN A 216 -7.90 3.10 14.23
N VAL A 217 -7.65 3.89 13.18
CA VAL A 217 -8.03 5.30 13.06
C VAL A 217 -8.40 5.69 11.63
N GLY A 218 -8.91 4.72 10.86
CA GLY A 218 -9.21 4.88 9.44
C GLY A 218 -10.43 4.05 9.05
N CYS A 219 -10.32 3.25 7.99
CA CYS A 219 -11.45 2.61 7.33
C CYS A 219 -12.38 1.84 8.28
N ILE A 220 -11.83 1.07 9.23
CA ILE A 220 -12.62 0.23 10.14
C ILE A 220 -13.51 1.08 11.06
N PRO A 221 -12.97 1.92 11.97
CA PRO A 221 -13.84 2.76 12.81
C PRO A 221 -14.68 3.74 12.00
N LYS A 222 -14.16 4.30 10.91
CA LYS A 222 -14.92 5.19 10.00
C LYS A 222 -16.18 4.50 9.49
N LYS A 223 -16.08 3.29 8.94
CA LYS A 223 -17.24 2.59 8.35
C LYS A 223 -18.20 2.08 9.43
N LEU A 224 -17.70 1.73 10.61
CA LEU A 224 -18.56 1.34 11.74
C LEU A 224 -19.37 2.53 12.30
N MET A 225 -18.75 3.72 12.42
CA MET A 225 -19.46 4.93 12.83
C MET A 225 -20.41 5.45 11.75
N HIS A 226 -20.04 5.34 10.46
CA HIS A 226 -20.94 5.55 9.34
C HIS A 226 -22.16 4.63 9.41
N GLN A 227 -21.96 3.32 9.65
CA GLN A 227 -23.06 2.38 9.83
C GLN A 227 -23.99 2.77 10.98
N ALA A 228 -23.46 3.27 12.10
CA ALA A 228 -24.29 3.77 13.21
C ALA A 228 -25.17 4.96 12.78
N ALA A 229 -24.65 5.86 11.96
CA ALA A 229 -25.43 6.95 11.37
C ALA A 229 -26.51 6.44 10.40
N ILE A 230 -26.20 5.46 9.55
CA ILE A 230 -27.17 4.83 8.63
C ILE A 230 -28.28 4.12 9.42
N LEU A 231 -27.96 3.41 10.50
CA LEU A 231 -28.95 2.80 11.38
C LEU A 231 -29.89 3.83 12.02
N GLY A 232 -29.37 4.99 12.40
CA GLY A 232 -30.19 6.10 12.88
C GLY A 232 -31.23 6.57 11.85
N GLN A 233 -30.88 6.55 10.56
CA GLN A 233 -31.83 6.84 9.49
C GLN A 233 -32.83 5.68 9.29
N ALA A 234 -32.36 4.43 9.32
CA ALA A 234 -33.21 3.25 9.15
C ALA A 234 -34.29 3.14 10.25
N ILE A 235 -33.98 3.55 11.48
CA ILE A 235 -34.95 3.63 12.59
C ILE A 235 -36.06 4.65 12.31
N ARG A 236 -35.75 5.76 11.60
CA ARG A 236 -36.78 6.72 11.18
C ARG A 236 -37.64 6.16 10.05
N ASP A 237 -36.99 5.57 9.05
CA ASP A 237 -37.69 4.96 7.92
C ASP A 237 -38.60 3.81 8.36
N SER A 238 -38.19 3.02 9.34
CA SER A 238 -38.95 1.84 9.78
C SER A 238 -40.37 2.19 10.22
N GLN A 239 -40.60 3.38 10.77
CA GLN A 239 -41.95 3.83 11.15
C GLN A 239 -42.88 3.92 9.95
N ARG A 240 -42.37 4.33 8.78
CA ARG A 240 -43.13 4.38 7.53
C ARG A 240 -43.40 2.99 6.94
N TYR A 241 -42.58 2.01 7.30
CA TYR A 241 -42.80 0.58 7.03
C TYR A 241 -43.67 -0.13 8.08
N GLY A 242 -44.24 0.60 9.04
CA GLY A 242 -45.19 0.05 10.03
C GLY A 242 -44.57 -0.41 11.34
N TRP A 243 -43.31 -0.12 11.62
CA TRP A 243 -42.70 -0.42 12.91
C TRP A 243 -43.08 0.62 13.97
N GLU A 244 -43.68 0.16 15.07
CA GLU A 244 -44.03 1.00 16.22
C GLU A 244 -42.87 1.06 17.23
N LEU A 245 -42.41 2.27 17.54
CA LEU A 245 -41.37 2.52 18.55
C LEU A 245 -42.04 3.06 19.82
N GLN A 246 -41.90 2.34 20.93
CA GLN A 246 -42.53 2.71 22.21
C GLN A 246 -41.86 3.90 22.91
N GLU A 247 -40.58 4.13 22.62
CA GLU A 247 -39.78 5.19 23.25
C GLU A 247 -39.00 6.00 22.21
N LYS A 248 -38.65 7.24 22.58
CA LYS A 248 -37.77 8.07 21.77
C LYS A 248 -36.37 7.46 21.75
N VAL A 249 -35.95 6.99 20.58
CA VAL A 249 -34.61 6.44 20.38
C VAL A 249 -33.58 7.56 20.34
N SER A 250 -32.53 7.44 21.15
CA SER A 250 -31.37 8.35 21.15
C SER A 250 -30.07 7.58 21.00
N HIS A 251 -29.05 8.24 20.43
CA HIS A 251 -27.73 7.65 20.24
C HIS A 251 -26.86 7.82 21.48
N ASN A 252 -26.12 6.78 21.86
CA ASN A 252 -25.16 6.80 22.95
C ASN A 252 -23.73 6.64 22.41
N TRP A 253 -22.96 7.73 22.42
CA TRP A 253 -21.57 7.76 21.95
C TRP A 253 -20.67 6.74 22.64
N SER A 254 -20.74 6.66 23.97
CA SER A 254 -19.87 5.80 24.77
C SER A 254 -20.09 4.33 24.46
N ASN A 255 -21.33 3.90 24.26
CA ASN A 255 -21.67 2.53 23.88
C ASN A 255 -21.14 2.20 22.48
N MET A 256 -21.37 3.08 21.49
CA MET A 256 -20.82 2.91 20.13
C MET A 256 -19.29 2.84 20.17
N ARG A 257 -18.65 3.80 20.83
CA ARG A 257 -17.18 3.88 20.96
C ARG A 257 -16.63 2.62 21.59
N GLN A 258 -17.25 2.11 22.66
CA GLN A 258 -16.79 0.89 23.31
C GLN A 258 -16.86 -0.30 22.36
N ALA A 259 -18.01 -0.53 21.71
CA ALA A 259 -18.16 -1.65 20.77
C ALA A 259 -17.18 -1.57 19.58
N VAL A 260 -16.96 -0.37 19.04
CA VAL A 260 -15.97 -0.14 17.98
C VAL A 260 -14.56 -0.45 18.47
N GLN A 261 -14.18 0.02 19.66
CA GLN A 261 -12.85 -0.24 20.23
C GLN A 261 -12.64 -1.72 20.58
N ASP A 262 -13.68 -2.43 21.02
CA ASP A 262 -13.62 -3.88 21.26
C ASP A 262 -13.33 -4.64 19.96
N HIS A 263 -14.00 -4.28 18.86
CA HIS A 263 -13.71 -4.86 17.55
C HIS A 263 -12.28 -4.57 17.09
N ILE A 264 -11.81 -3.33 17.22
CA ILE A 264 -10.43 -2.97 16.88
C ILE A 264 -9.43 -3.74 17.75
N GLY A 265 -9.73 -3.91 19.05
CA GLY A 265 -8.97 -4.76 19.96
C GLY A 265 -8.83 -6.20 19.47
N SER A 266 -9.92 -6.78 18.97
CA SER A 266 -9.91 -8.13 18.38
C SER A 266 -9.04 -8.22 17.13
N LEU A 267 -9.04 -7.18 16.28
CA LEU A 267 -8.22 -7.13 15.07
C LEU A 267 -6.73 -7.02 15.41
N ARG A 268 -6.37 -6.17 16.39
CA ARG A 268 -4.99 -6.04 16.88
C ARG A 268 -4.45 -7.40 17.37
N PHE A 269 -5.27 -8.11 18.14
CA PHE A 269 -4.94 -9.46 18.61
C PHE A 269 -4.79 -10.44 17.44
N GLY A 270 -5.72 -10.42 16.48
CA GLY A 270 -5.68 -11.24 15.28
C GLY A 270 -4.40 -11.03 14.46
N TYR A 271 -3.98 -9.78 14.23
CA TYR A 271 -2.72 -9.50 13.52
C TYR A 271 -1.50 -9.97 14.30
N SER A 272 -1.46 -9.71 15.61
CA SER A 272 -0.36 -10.16 16.47
C SER A 272 -0.22 -11.68 16.47
N LYS A 273 -1.36 -12.39 16.50
CA LYS A 273 -1.41 -13.85 16.38
C LYS A 273 -0.95 -14.31 15.00
N ALA A 274 -1.45 -13.70 13.92
CA ALA A 274 -1.09 -14.07 12.55
C ALA A 274 0.40 -13.92 12.26
N LEU A 275 1.06 -12.87 12.78
CA LEU A 275 2.51 -12.71 12.67
C LEU A 275 3.26 -13.83 13.40
N ARG A 276 2.84 -14.17 14.62
CA ARG A 276 3.43 -15.25 15.42
C ARG A 276 3.28 -16.61 14.74
N ASP A 277 2.08 -16.92 14.25
CA ASP A 277 1.78 -18.16 13.54
C ASP A 277 2.62 -18.28 12.25
N SER A 278 2.91 -17.15 11.60
CA SER A 278 3.79 -17.05 10.43
C SER A 278 5.29 -16.96 10.78
N LYS A 279 5.67 -17.07 12.06
CA LYS A 279 7.06 -16.91 12.56
C LYS A 279 7.72 -15.58 12.20
N VAL A 280 6.93 -14.54 11.95
CA VAL A 280 7.42 -13.17 11.75
C VAL A 280 7.72 -12.56 13.11
N THR A 281 8.94 -12.03 13.28
CA THR A 281 9.28 -11.30 14.51
C THR A 281 8.59 -9.94 14.48
N TYR A 282 7.81 -9.63 15.51
CA TYR A 282 7.21 -8.32 15.68
C TYR A 282 7.91 -7.56 16.81
N VAL A 283 8.36 -6.34 16.54
CA VAL A 283 8.97 -5.45 17.53
C VAL A 283 8.19 -4.14 17.55
N ASN A 284 7.64 -3.81 18.73
CA ASN A 284 7.01 -2.52 18.96
C ASN A 284 8.08 -1.46 19.26
N ALA A 285 8.70 -0.94 18.19
CA ALA A 285 9.81 -0.01 18.27
C ALA A 285 9.89 0.87 17.03
N TYR A 286 10.31 2.10 17.23
CA TYR A 286 10.51 3.09 16.19
C TYR A 286 11.79 2.75 15.42
N GLY A 287 11.67 2.49 14.12
CA GLY A 287 12.80 2.11 13.25
C GLY A 287 13.43 3.32 12.56
N GLU A 288 14.75 3.41 12.63
CA GLU A 288 15.56 4.45 11.99
C GLU A 288 16.78 3.82 11.31
N PHE A 289 17.00 4.15 10.03
CA PHE A 289 18.19 3.72 9.30
C PHE A 289 19.44 4.41 9.87
N VAL A 290 20.42 3.60 10.28
CA VAL A 290 21.72 4.06 10.78
C VAL A 290 22.88 3.59 9.87
N GLY A 291 22.57 2.78 8.87
CA GLY A 291 23.48 2.35 7.82
C GLY A 291 22.74 1.56 6.74
N PRO A 292 23.42 1.20 5.61
CA PRO A 292 22.77 0.59 4.45
C PRO A 292 21.97 -0.69 4.76
N HIS A 293 22.47 -1.52 5.68
CA HIS A 293 21.83 -2.77 6.10
C HIS A 293 21.60 -2.84 7.62
N GLN A 294 21.42 -1.69 8.28
CA GLN A 294 21.25 -1.63 9.73
C GLN A 294 20.17 -0.62 10.15
N ILE A 295 19.26 -1.08 11.00
CA ILE A 295 18.21 -0.27 11.62
C ILE A 295 18.41 -0.24 13.13
N LYS A 296 18.30 0.97 13.70
CA LYS A 296 18.12 1.20 15.12
C LYS A 296 16.63 1.17 15.44
N ALA A 297 16.24 0.33 16.39
CA ALA A 297 14.87 0.18 16.88
C ALA A 297 14.78 0.69 18.32
N THR A 298 14.04 1.77 18.53
CA THR A 298 13.86 2.41 19.84
C THR A 298 12.46 2.14 20.37
N ASN A 299 12.33 1.44 21.50
CA ASN A 299 11.02 1.16 22.08
C ASN A 299 10.47 2.33 22.91
N SER A 300 9.24 2.20 23.43
CA SER A 300 8.58 3.25 24.23
C SER A 300 9.30 3.63 25.54
N LYS A 301 10.26 2.82 26.00
CA LYS A 301 11.11 3.11 27.17
C LYS A 301 12.45 3.75 26.79
N GLY A 302 12.67 4.07 25.51
CA GLY A 302 13.93 4.60 25.00
C GLY A 302 15.05 3.56 24.89
N LYS A 303 14.77 2.26 25.08
CA LYS A 303 15.77 1.21 24.87
C LYS A 303 15.99 1.01 23.38
N GLU A 304 17.24 1.11 22.97
CA GLU A 304 17.69 0.88 21.60
C GLU A 304 18.10 -0.58 21.39
N THR A 305 17.83 -1.11 20.22
CA THR A 305 18.29 -2.41 19.74
C THR A 305 18.58 -2.28 18.26
N PHE A 306 19.63 -2.94 17.76
CA PHE A 306 20.03 -2.86 16.37
C PHE A 306 19.71 -4.16 15.66
N TYR A 307 19.20 -4.04 14.43
CA TYR A 307 18.89 -5.18 13.56
C TYR A 307 19.54 -4.98 12.21
N THR A 308 19.99 -6.06 11.62
CA THR A 308 20.51 -6.09 10.25
C THR A 308 19.58 -6.89 9.34
N ALA A 309 19.46 -6.47 8.08
CA ALA A 309 18.64 -7.19 7.10
C ALA A 309 19.17 -7.09 5.67
N ALA A 310 18.94 -8.12 4.87
CA ALA A 310 19.31 -8.11 3.45
C ALA A 310 18.45 -7.14 2.63
N THR A 311 17.13 -7.13 2.87
CA THR A 311 16.15 -6.30 2.15
C THR A 311 15.29 -5.48 3.12
N PHE A 312 14.89 -4.28 2.70
CA PHE A 312 14.02 -3.40 3.48
C PHE A 312 12.75 -3.02 2.72
N ILE A 313 11.62 -2.97 3.42
CA ILE A 313 10.38 -2.38 2.92
C ILE A 313 9.95 -1.22 3.84
N ILE A 314 9.86 -0.02 3.30
CA ILE A 314 9.31 1.16 3.96
C ILE A 314 7.79 1.18 3.75
N ALA A 315 7.05 1.06 4.85
CA ALA A 315 5.59 1.01 4.89
C ALA A 315 5.03 1.87 6.04
N THR A 316 5.68 3.01 6.31
CA THR A 316 5.42 3.87 7.49
C THR A 316 4.16 4.73 7.40
N GLY A 317 3.49 4.72 6.24
CA GLY A 317 2.25 5.45 5.98
C GLY A 317 2.38 6.96 6.18
N GLU A 318 1.28 7.57 6.62
CA GLU A 318 1.16 9.01 6.86
C GLU A 318 0.49 9.32 8.19
N ARG A 319 0.57 10.58 8.62
CA ARG A 319 -0.12 11.13 9.79
C ARG A 319 -0.88 12.42 9.46
N PRO A 320 -1.97 12.76 10.16
CA PRO A 320 -2.72 13.99 9.92
C PRO A 320 -1.85 15.25 10.02
N ARG A 321 -2.10 16.21 9.12
CA ARG A 321 -1.46 17.52 9.11
C ARG A 321 -2.17 18.48 10.07
N TYR A 322 -1.39 19.28 10.79
CA TYR A 322 -1.85 20.43 11.58
C TYR A 322 -1.64 21.75 10.80
N LEU A 323 -2.36 22.79 11.18
CA LEU A 323 -2.40 24.07 10.45
C LEU A 323 -1.16 24.93 10.69
N GLY A 324 -0.46 24.74 11.81
CA GLY A 324 0.65 25.59 12.24
C GLY A 324 0.20 26.95 12.77
N ILE A 325 -1.01 27.02 13.32
CA ILE A 325 -1.60 28.25 13.89
C ILE A 325 -1.69 28.14 15.42
N PRO A 326 -1.73 29.26 16.17
CA PRO A 326 -1.87 29.21 17.62
C PRO A 326 -3.11 28.41 18.07
N GLY A 327 -2.90 27.45 18.96
CA GLY A 327 -3.93 26.62 19.58
C GLY A 327 -4.34 25.37 18.79
N ASP A 328 -3.79 25.11 17.60
CA ASP A 328 -4.22 23.98 16.80
C ASP A 328 -3.83 22.63 17.42
N LYS A 329 -2.58 22.45 17.83
CA LYS A 329 -2.10 21.24 18.51
C LYS A 329 -2.63 21.11 19.93
N GLU A 330 -2.78 22.25 20.63
CA GLU A 330 -3.23 22.30 22.02
C GLU A 330 -4.71 21.97 22.16
N TYR A 331 -5.56 22.45 21.23
CA TYR A 331 -7.01 22.38 21.39
C TYR A 331 -7.71 21.51 20.33
N CYS A 332 -7.19 21.40 19.10
CA CYS A 332 -7.84 20.59 18.08
C CYS A 332 -7.51 19.10 18.20
N ILE A 333 -8.37 18.29 17.60
CA ILE A 333 -8.17 16.86 17.38
C ILE A 333 -8.04 16.57 15.89
N THR A 334 -7.65 15.34 15.56
CA THR A 334 -7.65 14.81 14.20
C THR A 334 -8.48 13.53 14.14
N SER A 335 -8.57 12.91 12.96
CA SER A 335 -9.16 11.57 12.84
C SER A 335 -8.46 10.54 13.73
N ASP A 336 -7.17 10.73 14.02
CA ASP A 336 -6.40 9.84 14.89
C ASP A 336 -6.96 9.81 16.34
N ASP A 337 -7.61 10.88 16.79
CA ASP A 337 -8.18 10.98 18.13
C ASP A 337 -9.68 10.63 18.16
N LEU A 338 -10.43 11.09 17.14
CA LEU A 338 -11.89 11.07 17.08
C LEU A 338 -12.49 9.69 17.40
N PHE A 339 -11.94 8.63 16.79
CA PHE A 339 -12.51 7.28 16.88
C PHE A 339 -12.36 6.64 18.27
N SER A 340 -11.54 7.24 19.13
CA SER A 340 -11.30 6.79 20.51
C SER A 340 -11.74 7.81 21.55
N LEU A 341 -12.37 8.92 21.13
CA LEU A 341 -12.73 10.03 22.00
C LEU A 341 -13.65 9.54 23.15
N PRO A 342 -13.31 9.77 24.42
CA PRO A 342 -14.08 9.21 25.53
C PRO A 342 -15.50 9.74 25.65
N GLN A 343 -15.71 11.02 25.36
CA GLN A 343 -17.00 11.71 25.40
C GLN A 343 -17.45 12.10 24.00
N SER A 344 -18.74 12.39 23.85
CA SER A 344 -19.29 12.92 22.59
C SER A 344 -18.57 14.22 22.22
N PRO A 345 -18.23 14.42 20.92
CA PRO A 345 -17.60 15.67 20.49
C PRO A 345 -18.56 16.87 20.48
N SER A 346 -19.87 16.64 20.69
CA SER A 346 -20.91 17.69 20.75
C SER A 346 -20.85 18.61 19.53
N ARG A 347 -20.97 19.94 19.71
CA ARG A 347 -20.91 20.89 18.61
C ARG A 347 -19.51 20.89 17.98
N THR A 348 -19.38 20.47 16.73
CA THR A 348 -18.09 20.20 16.12
C THR A 348 -17.86 21.04 14.86
N LEU A 349 -16.70 21.71 14.79
CA LEU A 349 -16.16 22.26 13.55
C LEU A 349 -15.19 21.26 12.91
N VAL A 350 -15.49 20.83 11.69
CA VAL A 350 -14.54 20.07 10.86
C VAL A 350 -13.85 21.05 9.92
N VAL A 351 -12.52 21.14 10.00
CA VAL A 351 -11.72 21.99 9.11
C VAL A 351 -11.12 21.12 8.01
N GLY A 352 -11.50 21.41 6.77
CA GLY A 352 -11.07 20.66 5.60
C GLY A 352 -12.24 20.17 4.75
N ALA A 353 -11.90 19.67 3.56
CA ALA A 353 -12.89 19.20 2.58
C ALA A 353 -12.41 17.93 1.85
N SER A 354 -11.54 17.16 2.51
CA SER A 354 -11.11 15.84 2.07
C SER A 354 -12.23 14.81 2.29
N TYR A 355 -12.08 13.59 1.76
CA TYR A 355 -13.01 12.51 2.06
C TYR A 355 -13.11 12.26 3.58
N VAL A 356 -11.98 12.29 4.31
CA VAL A 356 -11.97 12.15 5.79
C VAL A 356 -12.84 13.23 6.44
N ALA A 357 -12.74 14.47 5.98
CA ALA A 357 -13.52 15.59 6.52
C ALA A 357 -15.03 15.35 6.33
N LEU A 358 -15.44 15.02 5.11
CA LEU A 358 -16.86 14.87 4.78
C LEU A 358 -17.48 13.60 5.37
N GLU A 359 -16.72 12.50 5.43
CA GLU A 359 -17.15 11.27 6.10
C GLU A 359 -17.36 11.50 7.59
N CYS A 360 -16.40 12.15 8.27
CA CYS A 360 -16.51 12.46 9.69
C CYS A 360 -17.66 13.43 9.98
N ALA A 361 -17.76 14.52 9.23
CA ALA A 361 -18.87 15.45 9.35
C ALA A 361 -20.22 14.75 9.12
N GLY A 362 -20.29 13.89 8.11
CA GLY A 362 -21.47 13.15 7.73
C GLY A 362 -21.98 12.22 8.81
N PHE A 363 -21.12 11.31 9.32
CA PHE A 363 -21.59 10.40 10.36
C PHE A 363 -21.88 11.15 11.68
N LEU A 364 -21.11 12.17 12.05
CA LEU A 364 -21.39 12.94 13.27
C LEU A 364 -22.75 13.66 13.20
N ALA A 365 -23.08 14.25 12.05
CA ALA A 365 -24.40 14.84 11.81
C ALA A 365 -25.50 13.77 11.81
N GLY A 366 -25.25 12.61 11.19
CA GLY A 366 -26.19 11.47 11.18
C GLY A 366 -26.46 10.88 12.57
N LEU A 367 -25.54 11.03 13.52
CA LEU A 367 -25.71 10.71 14.93
C LEU A 367 -26.46 11.80 15.73
N GLY A 368 -26.82 12.92 15.09
CA GLY A 368 -27.61 14.01 15.65
C GLY A 368 -26.81 15.16 16.28
N LEU A 369 -25.53 15.31 15.94
CA LEU A 369 -24.69 16.39 16.46
C LEU A 369 -24.76 17.64 15.57
N ASP A 370 -24.50 18.83 16.15
CA ASP A 370 -24.38 20.10 15.41
C ASP A 370 -23.00 20.19 14.75
N ILE A 371 -22.97 20.10 13.42
CA ILE A 371 -21.75 20.01 12.63
C ILE A 371 -21.62 21.19 11.67
N SER A 372 -20.47 21.84 11.72
CA SER A 372 -20.02 22.79 10.71
C SER A 372 -18.79 22.25 9.98
N VAL A 373 -18.69 22.49 8.67
CA VAL A 373 -17.51 22.15 7.85
C VAL A 373 -16.93 23.43 7.26
N MET A 374 -15.69 23.76 7.61
CA MET A 374 -14.98 24.91 7.06
C MET A 374 -14.14 24.51 5.84
N VAL A 375 -14.46 25.11 4.69
CA VAL A 375 -13.92 24.73 3.39
C VAL A 375 -13.10 25.88 2.83
N ARG A 376 -11.80 25.66 2.60
CA ARG A 376 -10.93 26.68 2.00
C ARG A 376 -11.30 27.01 0.55
N SER A 377 -11.69 26.01 -0.25
CA SER A 377 -11.90 26.18 -1.70
C SER A 377 -13.04 25.29 -2.23
N ILE A 378 -12.71 24.06 -2.62
CA ILE A 378 -13.64 23.09 -3.21
C ILE A 378 -13.69 21.80 -2.36
N LEU A 379 -14.77 21.03 -2.54
CA LEU A 379 -14.95 19.72 -1.91
C LEU A 379 -14.20 18.65 -2.71
N LEU A 380 -13.64 17.66 -2.01
CA LEU A 380 -13.03 16.46 -2.59
C LEU A 380 -12.10 16.75 -3.78
N ARG A 381 -11.15 17.68 -3.60
CA ARG A 381 -10.17 18.01 -4.65
C ARG A 381 -9.52 16.72 -5.19
N GLY A 382 -9.53 16.58 -6.52
CA GLY A 382 -9.04 15.40 -7.23
C GLY A 382 -10.09 14.33 -7.53
N PHE A 383 -11.32 14.49 -7.00
CA PHE A 383 -12.49 13.74 -7.45
C PHE A 383 -13.30 14.58 -8.44
N ASP A 384 -14.17 13.90 -9.19
CA ASP A 384 -15.15 14.53 -10.06
C ASP A 384 -15.99 15.60 -9.34
N GLN A 385 -15.86 16.85 -9.79
CA GLN A 385 -16.43 17.99 -9.09
C GLN A 385 -17.96 18.07 -9.17
N HIS A 386 -18.58 17.47 -10.20
CA HIS A 386 -20.04 17.36 -10.24
C HIS A 386 -20.55 16.42 -9.14
N MET A 387 -19.86 15.29 -8.92
CA MET A 387 -20.19 14.37 -7.83
C MET A 387 -19.92 15.03 -6.46
N ALA A 388 -18.81 15.75 -6.32
CA ALA A 388 -18.47 16.44 -5.08
C ALA A 388 -19.49 17.53 -4.70
N SER A 389 -20.03 18.27 -5.68
CA SER A 389 -21.11 19.25 -5.45
C SER A 389 -22.36 18.58 -4.90
N LYS A 390 -22.83 17.52 -5.54
CA LYS A 390 -24.02 16.77 -5.12
C LYS A 390 -23.90 16.20 -3.70
N ILE A 391 -22.71 15.74 -3.31
CA ILE A 391 -22.44 15.30 -1.94
C ILE A 391 -22.60 16.47 -0.96
N GLY A 392 -22.01 17.62 -1.27
CA GLY A 392 -22.11 18.83 -0.45
C GLY A 392 -23.55 19.31 -0.30
N GLU A 393 -24.29 19.38 -1.40
CA GLU A 393 -25.72 19.75 -1.44
C GLU A 393 -26.56 18.81 -0.57
N HIS A 394 -26.36 17.49 -0.70
CA HIS A 394 -27.06 16.50 0.12
C HIS A 394 -26.74 16.70 1.61
N MET A 395 -25.47 16.91 1.97
CA MET A 395 -25.07 17.13 3.37
C MET A 395 -25.65 18.43 3.94
N GLU A 396 -25.68 19.52 3.16
CA GLU A 396 -26.30 20.79 3.55
C GLU A 396 -27.80 20.63 3.83
N GLN A 397 -28.52 19.96 2.92
CA GLN A 397 -29.94 19.66 3.08
C GLN A 397 -30.23 18.79 4.32
N HIS A 398 -29.25 18.00 4.76
CA HIS A 398 -29.36 17.08 5.89
C HIS A 398 -28.66 17.58 7.17
N GLY A 399 -28.49 18.89 7.30
CA GLY A 399 -28.16 19.54 8.58
C GLY A 399 -26.67 19.83 8.81
N VAL A 400 -25.80 19.64 7.82
CA VAL A 400 -24.40 20.07 7.90
C VAL A 400 -24.28 21.52 7.45
N THR A 401 -23.72 22.39 8.29
CA THR A 401 -23.46 23.79 7.93
C THR A 401 -22.11 23.91 7.22
N PHE A 402 -22.04 24.50 6.02
CA PHE A 402 -20.77 24.76 5.35
C PHE A 402 -20.34 26.23 5.47
N ILE A 403 -19.12 26.45 5.97
CA ILE A 403 -18.47 27.75 6.04
C ILE A 403 -17.43 27.79 4.93
N ARG A 404 -17.83 28.31 3.76
CA ARG A 404 -17.06 28.25 2.52
C ARG A 404 -16.11 29.45 2.38
N GLN A 405 -14.96 29.21 1.77
CA GLN A 405 -13.92 30.20 1.51
C GLN A 405 -13.30 30.83 2.78
N PHE A 406 -13.23 30.08 3.88
CA PHE A 406 -12.55 30.49 5.12
C PHE A 406 -11.39 29.55 5.49
N VAL A 407 -10.42 30.09 6.23
CA VAL A 407 -9.29 29.35 6.82
C VAL A 407 -9.12 29.78 8.28
N PRO A 408 -9.02 28.84 9.24
CA PRO A 408 -8.76 29.19 10.63
C PRO A 408 -7.41 29.88 10.80
N THR A 409 -7.36 30.88 11.67
CA THR A 409 -6.14 31.63 12.02
C THR A 409 -5.77 31.49 13.49
N LYS A 410 -6.72 31.15 14.37
CA LYS A 410 -6.48 30.99 15.81
C LYS A 410 -7.55 30.12 16.46
N ILE A 411 -7.16 29.25 17.39
CA ILE A 411 -8.06 28.47 18.24
C ILE A 411 -7.78 28.82 19.71
N GLU A 412 -8.82 29.10 20.48
CA GLU A 412 -8.69 29.48 21.89
C GLU A 412 -9.67 28.67 22.75
N ARG A 413 -9.25 28.28 23.95
CA ARG A 413 -10.17 27.70 24.94
C ARG A 413 -10.82 28.82 25.76
N LEU A 414 -12.14 28.90 25.69
CA LEU A 414 -12.95 29.84 26.48
C LEU A 414 -13.24 29.27 27.86
N GLU A 415 -13.67 28.01 27.92
CA GLU A 415 -14.03 27.31 29.15
C GLU A 415 -13.49 25.88 29.07
N GLU A 416 -12.92 25.40 30.18
CA GLU A 416 -12.45 24.02 30.32
C GLU A 416 -13.62 23.10 30.66
N GLY A 417 -13.73 21.96 29.96
CA GLY A 417 -14.86 21.05 30.10
C GLY A 417 -14.63 19.68 29.47
N SER A 418 -15.67 18.84 29.45
CA SER A 418 -15.64 17.53 28.78
C SER A 418 -16.92 17.32 27.95
N PRO A 419 -16.99 17.87 26.72
CA PRO A 419 -15.92 18.57 25.99
C PRO A 419 -15.71 20.03 26.41
N ASP A 420 -14.55 20.60 26.04
CA ASP A 420 -14.21 22.02 26.20
C ASP A 420 -15.21 22.95 25.48
N LYS A 421 -15.08 24.26 25.71
CA LYS A 421 -15.67 25.30 24.87
C LYS A 421 -14.56 26.11 24.21
N LEU A 422 -14.51 26.07 22.88
CA LEU A 422 -13.45 26.61 22.05
C LEU A 422 -14.00 27.75 21.18
N LYS A 423 -13.22 28.83 21.05
CA LYS A 423 -13.42 29.89 20.06
C LYS A 423 -12.51 29.64 18.86
N VAL A 424 -13.10 29.63 17.67
CA VAL A 424 -12.39 29.56 16.39
C VAL A 424 -12.45 30.95 15.76
N THR A 425 -11.28 31.51 15.45
CA THR A 425 -11.16 32.71 14.59
C THR A 425 -10.66 32.28 13.23
N ALA A 426 -11.33 32.72 12.17
CA ALA A 426 -10.96 32.43 10.79
C ALA A 426 -11.01 33.68 9.92
N LYS A 427 -10.26 33.66 8.82
CA LYS A 427 -10.32 34.68 7.77
C LYS A 427 -10.81 34.08 6.48
N SER A 428 -11.58 34.87 5.75
CA SER A 428 -11.91 34.58 4.36
C SER A 428 -10.63 34.45 3.53
N THR A 429 -10.68 33.67 2.45
CA THR A 429 -9.50 33.42 1.60
C THR A 429 -8.99 34.66 0.87
N ASP A 430 -9.84 35.68 0.68
CA ASP A 430 -9.44 36.99 0.16
C ASP A 430 -9.01 37.98 1.26
N GLY A 431 -9.13 37.58 2.53
CA GLY A 431 -8.70 38.32 3.71
C GLY A 431 -9.64 39.45 4.16
N LYS A 432 -10.80 39.64 3.53
CA LYS A 432 -11.69 40.79 3.79
C LYS A 432 -12.64 40.58 4.95
N GLU A 433 -13.12 39.35 5.12
CA GLU A 433 -14.06 38.96 6.16
C GLU A 433 -13.38 38.15 7.26
N THR A 434 -13.83 38.36 8.50
CA THR A 434 -13.45 37.57 9.67
C THR A 434 -14.66 36.80 10.15
N PHE A 435 -14.45 35.52 10.48
CA PHE A 435 -15.43 34.65 11.09
C PHE A 435 -14.99 34.32 12.51
N GLU A 436 -15.92 34.36 13.45
CA GLU A 436 -15.75 33.84 14.79
C GLU A 436 -16.89 32.86 15.10
N GLY A 437 -16.55 31.70 15.67
CA GLY A 437 -17.52 30.69 16.06
C GLY A 437 -17.11 29.93 17.30
N GLU A 438 -18.09 29.52 18.10
CA GLU A 438 -17.88 28.71 19.30
C GLU A 438 -18.25 27.25 19.07
N TYR A 439 -17.35 26.34 19.43
CA TYR A 439 -17.46 24.90 19.23
C TYR A 439 -16.98 24.15 20.45
N ASN A 440 -17.43 22.91 20.62
CA ASN A 440 -16.88 22.03 21.64
C ASN A 440 -15.65 21.27 21.15
N THR A 441 -15.64 20.91 19.88
CA THR A 441 -14.57 20.16 19.24
C THR A 441 -14.19 20.80 17.92
N VAL A 442 -12.89 20.88 17.64
CA VAL A 442 -12.36 21.26 16.32
C VAL A 442 -11.58 20.07 15.76
N LEU A 443 -12.06 19.50 14.66
CA LEU A 443 -11.47 18.37 13.96
C LEU A 443 -10.70 18.85 12.73
N LEU A 444 -9.38 18.65 12.72
CA LEU A 444 -8.54 18.95 11.56
C LEU A 444 -8.48 17.75 10.62
N ALA A 445 -8.95 17.95 9.38
CA ALA A 445 -8.94 16.97 8.30
C ALA A 445 -8.39 17.60 7.00
N VAL A 446 -7.26 18.31 7.13
CA VAL A 446 -6.65 19.19 6.11
C VAL A 446 -5.58 18.51 5.24
N GLY A 447 -5.51 17.19 5.29
CA GLY A 447 -4.50 16.37 4.60
C GLY A 447 -3.65 15.58 5.58
N ARG A 448 -2.74 14.77 5.03
CA ARG A 448 -1.83 13.91 5.75
C ARG A 448 -0.42 14.09 5.19
N ASP A 449 0.59 13.85 6.01
CA ASP A 449 2.00 13.98 5.67
C ASP A 449 2.71 12.63 5.84
N ALA A 450 3.55 12.27 4.86
CA ALA A 450 4.28 11.00 4.84
C ALA A 450 5.32 10.89 5.97
N CYS A 451 5.38 9.71 6.59
CA CYS A 451 6.28 9.39 7.70
C CYS A 451 7.69 9.00 7.20
N THR A 452 8.42 9.93 6.59
CA THR A 452 9.71 9.66 5.92
C THR A 452 10.88 10.46 6.47
N ARG A 453 10.63 11.60 7.11
CA ARG A 453 11.68 12.57 7.47
C ARG A 453 12.53 12.17 8.68
N THR A 454 12.03 11.28 9.52
CA THR A 454 12.64 10.95 10.82
C THR A 454 13.04 9.48 10.93
N ILE A 455 13.15 8.77 9.80
CA ILE A 455 13.51 7.34 9.76
C ILE A 455 14.89 7.09 9.12
N GLY A 456 15.71 8.14 8.92
CA GLY A 456 17.10 8.03 8.45
C GLY A 456 17.27 7.75 6.94
N LEU A 457 16.31 8.16 6.10
CA LEU A 457 16.38 7.91 4.64
C LEU A 457 17.57 8.60 3.97
N ASP A 458 17.96 9.77 4.47
CA ASP A 458 19.14 10.51 4.06
C ASP A 458 20.44 9.74 4.35
N THR A 459 20.54 9.10 5.51
CA THR A 459 21.68 8.25 5.91
C THR A 459 21.97 7.14 4.90
N VAL A 460 20.92 6.58 4.28
CA VAL A 460 21.03 5.47 3.31
C VAL A 460 20.87 5.92 1.86
N GLY A 461 20.73 7.23 1.62
CA GLY A 461 20.63 7.80 0.28
C GLY A 461 19.31 7.57 -0.44
N VAL A 462 18.23 7.19 0.26
CA VAL A 462 16.88 7.09 -0.33
C VAL A 462 16.35 8.50 -0.59
N LYS A 463 16.03 8.79 -1.85
CA LYS A 463 15.48 10.08 -2.26
C LYS A 463 14.01 10.19 -1.87
N ILE A 464 13.60 11.39 -1.45
CA ILE A 464 12.20 11.76 -1.25
C ILE A 464 11.88 13.02 -2.05
N ASN A 465 10.62 13.17 -2.47
CA ASN A 465 10.14 14.45 -2.97
C ASN A 465 10.10 15.45 -1.80
N VAL A 466 10.87 16.53 -1.89
CA VAL A 466 11.04 17.50 -0.79
C VAL A 466 9.74 18.24 -0.43
N LYS A 467 8.84 18.43 -1.40
CA LYS A 467 7.56 19.12 -1.22
C LYS A 467 6.53 18.23 -0.52
N THR A 468 6.41 16.97 -0.96
CA THR A 468 5.38 16.05 -0.46
C THR A 468 5.88 15.14 0.67
N GLY A 469 7.20 14.98 0.80
CA GLY A 469 7.84 14.00 1.67
C GLY A 469 7.72 12.55 1.16
N LYS A 470 7.10 12.32 0.00
CA LYS A 470 6.81 10.99 -0.54
C LYS A 470 8.05 10.36 -1.21
N ILE A 471 8.07 9.05 -1.31
CA ILE A 471 9.17 8.28 -1.90
C ILE A 471 8.82 7.97 -3.37
N PRO A 472 9.59 8.48 -4.35
CA PRO A 472 9.50 8.02 -5.72
C PRO A 472 10.06 6.59 -5.84
N VAL A 473 9.33 5.74 -6.57
CA VAL A 473 9.71 4.35 -6.84
C VAL A 473 9.50 4.02 -8.31
N ASN A 474 10.17 2.97 -8.80
CA ASN A 474 9.87 2.40 -10.11
C ASN A 474 8.56 1.57 -10.08
N GLU A 475 8.21 0.92 -11.19
CA GLU A 475 7.01 0.08 -11.31
C GLU A 475 7.03 -1.21 -10.47
N GLU A 476 8.15 -1.50 -9.81
CA GLU A 476 8.34 -2.66 -8.95
C GLU A 476 8.43 -2.27 -7.48
N GLU A 477 8.02 -1.04 -7.15
CA GLU A 477 8.05 -0.48 -5.80
C GLU A 477 9.48 -0.32 -5.21
N GLN A 478 10.51 -0.39 -6.07
CA GLN A 478 11.91 -0.22 -5.69
C GLN A 478 12.28 1.27 -5.63
N THR A 479 12.99 1.66 -4.58
CA THR A 479 13.55 3.02 -4.47
C THR A 479 14.79 3.19 -5.34
N ASN A 480 15.46 4.33 -5.27
CA ASN A 480 16.77 4.50 -5.91
C ASN A 480 17.92 3.70 -5.24
N VAL A 481 17.64 3.02 -4.12
CA VAL A 481 18.58 2.14 -3.43
C VAL A 481 18.15 0.68 -3.65
N PRO A 482 18.97 -0.18 -4.29
CA PRO A 482 18.49 -1.46 -4.84
C PRO A 482 17.86 -2.44 -3.85
N HIS A 483 18.30 -2.43 -2.59
CA HIS A 483 17.79 -3.33 -1.54
C HIS A 483 16.72 -2.69 -0.66
N ILE A 484 16.24 -1.48 -1.00
CA ILE A 484 15.19 -0.76 -0.27
C ILE A 484 14.00 -0.51 -1.20
N TYR A 485 12.84 -0.95 -0.74
CA TYR A 485 11.55 -0.81 -1.41
C TYR A 485 10.61 0.03 -0.54
N ALA A 486 9.55 0.58 -1.14
CA ALA A 486 8.53 1.31 -0.42
C ALA A 486 7.12 0.93 -0.92
N ILE A 487 6.14 0.85 -0.03
CA ILE A 487 4.76 0.47 -0.38
C ILE A 487 3.71 1.27 0.41
N GLY A 488 2.53 1.39 -0.18
CA GLY A 488 1.40 2.08 0.43
C GLY A 488 1.55 3.61 0.40
N ASP A 489 0.98 4.29 1.38
CA ASP A 489 0.76 5.74 1.33
C ASP A 489 2.06 6.57 1.34
N VAL A 490 3.23 5.98 1.59
CA VAL A 490 4.52 6.71 1.47
C VAL A 490 4.92 6.96 0.02
N LEU A 491 4.29 6.29 -0.95
CA LEU A 491 4.64 6.36 -2.36
C LEU A 491 4.18 7.66 -3.02
N GLU A 492 5.02 8.20 -3.90
CA GLU A 492 4.67 9.33 -4.73
C GLU A 492 3.77 8.91 -5.90
N GLY A 493 2.70 9.67 -6.14
CA GLY A 493 1.84 9.52 -7.33
C GLY A 493 1.00 8.24 -7.36
N LYS A 494 0.85 7.54 -6.22
CA LYS A 494 -0.01 6.36 -6.08
C LYS A 494 -1.19 6.67 -5.17
N LEU A 495 -2.31 5.96 -5.35
CA LEU A 495 -3.51 6.12 -4.54
C LEU A 495 -3.30 5.55 -3.12
N GLU A 496 -3.70 6.33 -2.12
CA GLU A 496 -3.52 6.07 -0.69
C GLU A 496 -4.66 5.21 -0.13
N LEU A 497 -4.72 3.95 -0.57
CA LEU A 497 -5.81 3.02 -0.27
C LEU A 497 -5.30 1.70 0.30
N THR A 498 -6.00 1.19 1.31
CA THR A 498 -5.64 -0.08 1.98
C THR A 498 -5.56 -1.28 1.03
N PRO A 499 -6.53 -1.54 0.13
CA PRO A 499 -6.41 -2.65 -0.82
C PRO A 499 -5.19 -2.52 -1.74
N VAL A 500 -4.84 -1.29 -2.15
CA VAL A 500 -3.65 -1.00 -2.95
C VAL A 500 -2.38 -1.35 -2.17
N ALA A 501 -2.26 -0.89 -0.92
CA ALA A 501 -1.12 -1.20 -0.06
C ALA A 501 -0.95 -2.71 0.18
N ILE A 502 -2.06 -3.42 0.41
CA ILE A 502 -2.06 -4.88 0.60
C ILE A 502 -1.59 -5.60 -0.67
N GLN A 503 -2.14 -5.22 -1.82
CA GLN A 503 -1.80 -5.85 -3.10
C GLN A 503 -0.34 -5.58 -3.49
N ALA A 504 0.12 -4.34 -3.37
CA ALA A 504 1.52 -3.97 -3.61
C ALA A 504 2.47 -4.77 -2.71
N GLY A 505 2.19 -4.86 -1.40
CA GLY A 505 3.01 -5.62 -0.46
C GLY A 505 3.08 -7.11 -0.77
N ARG A 506 1.95 -7.75 -1.12
CA ARG A 506 1.91 -9.16 -1.51
C ARG A 506 2.68 -9.43 -2.80
N LEU A 507 2.41 -8.66 -3.84
CA LEU A 507 3.05 -8.87 -5.13
C LEU A 507 4.55 -8.59 -5.05
N LEU A 508 4.98 -7.57 -4.31
CA LEU A 508 6.39 -7.31 -4.07
C LEU A 508 7.08 -8.50 -3.38
N ALA A 509 6.51 -9.04 -2.30
CA ALA A 509 7.09 -10.20 -1.62
C ALA A 509 7.22 -11.43 -2.54
N ARG A 510 6.25 -11.64 -3.44
CA ARG A 510 6.32 -12.70 -4.46
C ARG A 510 7.43 -12.50 -5.48
N ARG A 511 7.63 -11.26 -5.95
CA ARG A 511 8.73 -10.94 -6.86
C ARG A 511 10.09 -11.15 -6.19
N LEU A 512 10.21 -10.74 -4.93
CA LEU A 512 11.46 -10.87 -4.17
C LEU A 512 11.83 -12.32 -3.85
N TYR A 513 10.84 -13.17 -3.54
CA TYR A 513 11.12 -14.46 -2.88
C TYR A 513 10.47 -15.68 -3.52
N ALA A 514 9.76 -15.52 -4.63
CA ALA A 514 9.06 -16.62 -5.31
C ALA A 514 9.13 -16.53 -6.85
N GLU A 515 10.10 -15.78 -7.39
CA GLU A 515 10.40 -15.69 -8.84
C GLU A 515 9.19 -15.26 -9.71
N HIS A 516 8.22 -14.58 -9.11
CA HIS A 516 7.10 -13.99 -9.86
C HIS A 516 7.52 -12.70 -10.56
N SER A 517 6.80 -12.34 -11.64
CA SER A 517 6.99 -11.09 -12.38
C SER A 517 5.79 -10.13 -12.30
N THR A 518 4.70 -10.52 -11.63
CA THR A 518 3.47 -9.71 -11.58
C THR A 518 3.67 -8.41 -10.80
N LYS A 519 3.37 -7.29 -11.45
CA LYS A 519 3.40 -5.93 -10.87
C LYS A 519 2.04 -5.52 -10.32
N CYS A 520 2.03 -4.56 -9.40
CA CYS A 520 0.78 -3.98 -8.92
C CYS A 520 0.21 -3.04 -9.99
N ASP A 521 -1.06 -3.25 -10.37
CA ASP A 521 -1.75 -2.38 -11.33
C ASP A 521 -2.47 -1.26 -10.58
N TYR A 522 -2.01 -0.02 -10.78
CA TYR A 522 -2.51 1.19 -10.15
C TYR A 522 -3.55 1.94 -10.99
N THR A 523 -3.92 1.41 -12.16
CA THR A 523 -4.92 2.02 -13.06
C THR A 523 -6.33 1.63 -12.60
N ASN A 524 -7.36 2.44 -12.83
CA ASN A 524 -8.77 2.10 -12.57
C ASN A 524 -9.01 1.42 -11.20
N VAL A 525 -8.39 1.96 -10.14
CA VAL A 525 -8.60 1.47 -8.78
C VAL A 525 -9.94 2.05 -8.28
N PRO A 526 -10.92 1.22 -7.91
CA PRO A 526 -12.19 1.72 -7.40
C PRO A 526 -12.02 2.37 -6.02
N THR A 527 -12.77 3.44 -5.79
CA THR A 527 -12.79 4.19 -4.54
C THR A 527 -14.24 4.43 -4.12
N THR A 528 -14.50 4.47 -2.81
CA THR A 528 -15.79 4.89 -2.26
C THR A 528 -15.58 5.87 -1.11
N VAL A 529 -16.26 7.01 -1.20
CA VAL A 529 -16.37 8.01 -0.13
C VAL A 529 -17.65 7.73 0.64
N PHE A 530 -17.53 7.40 1.92
CA PHE A 530 -18.64 6.99 2.79
C PHE A 530 -19.28 8.19 3.49
N THR A 531 -19.73 9.16 2.69
CA THR A 531 -20.61 10.25 3.15
C THR A 531 -22.03 9.74 3.41
N PRO A 532 -22.94 10.53 4.05
CA PRO A 532 -24.29 10.06 4.38
C PRO A 532 -25.05 9.50 3.18
N LEU A 533 -24.83 10.11 2.01
CA LEU A 533 -25.05 9.48 0.71
C LEU A 533 -23.69 9.11 0.13
N GLU A 534 -23.44 7.82 -0.01
CA GLU A 534 -22.13 7.29 -0.39
C GLU A 534 -21.82 7.56 -1.87
N TYR A 535 -20.56 7.83 -2.19
CA TYR A 535 -20.08 8.06 -3.56
C TYR A 535 -19.03 7.03 -3.97
N GLY A 536 -19.39 6.19 -4.94
CA GLY A 536 -18.48 5.23 -5.58
C GLY A 536 -17.95 5.74 -6.91
N ALA A 537 -16.66 5.52 -7.17
CA ALA A 537 -15.99 5.92 -8.40
C ALA A 537 -14.95 4.89 -8.87
N CYS A 538 -14.77 4.77 -10.18
CA CYS A 538 -13.68 4.02 -10.80
C CYS A 538 -13.26 4.67 -12.11
N GLY A 539 -11.96 4.79 -12.36
CA GLY A 539 -11.43 5.45 -13.55
C GLY A 539 -11.33 6.97 -13.41
N LEU A 540 -11.43 7.68 -14.54
CA LEU A 540 -11.22 9.12 -14.63
C LEU A 540 -12.48 9.89 -14.25
N SER A 541 -12.28 11.10 -13.72
CA SER A 541 -13.35 12.11 -13.62
C SER A 541 -13.77 12.60 -15.01
N GLU A 542 -14.89 13.30 -15.09
CA GLU A 542 -15.37 13.91 -16.33
C GLU A 542 -14.40 14.99 -16.83
N GLU A 543 -13.95 15.86 -15.92
CA GLU A 543 -13.00 16.91 -16.21
C GLU A 543 -11.62 16.36 -16.66
N ASP A 544 -11.12 15.29 -16.03
CA ASP A 544 -9.86 14.66 -16.44
C ASP A 544 -10.01 13.91 -17.77
N SER A 545 -11.19 13.32 -18.04
CA SER A 545 -11.48 12.65 -19.31
C SER A 545 -11.49 13.65 -20.46
N ILE A 546 -12.11 14.81 -20.26
CA ILE A 546 -12.11 15.92 -21.23
C ILE A 546 -10.68 16.45 -21.43
N GLN A 547 -9.94 16.67 -20.34
CA GLN A 547 -8.56 17.14 -20.43
C GLN A 547 -7.67 16.16 -21.21
N LYS A 548 -7.86 14.85 -21.00
CA LYS A 548 -7.02 13.81 -21.58
C LYS A 548 -7.37 13.47 -23.02
N TYR A 549 -8.66 13.40 -23.35
CA TYR A 549 -9.12 12.89 -24.66
C TYR A 549 -9.78 13.96 -25.55
N GLY A 550 -10.05 15.16 -25.01
CA GLY A 550 -10.77 16.23 -25.70
C GLY A 550 -12.30 16.08 -25.59
N GLU A 551 -13.00 17.21 -25.42
CA GLU A 551 -14.45 17.26 -25.18
C GLU A 551 -15.26 16.54 -26.27
N ASP A 552 -14.90 16.71 -27.54
CA ASP A 552 -15.60 16.09 -28.67
C ASP A 552 -15.56 14.55 -28.66
N ASN A 553 -14.53 13.98 -28.03
CA ASN A 553 -14.29 12.54 -27.95
C ASN A 553 -14.90 11.88 -26.71
N ILE A 554 -15.55 12.66 -25.84
CA ILE A 554 -16.21 12.16 -24.64
C ILE A 554 -17.73 12.20 -24.79
N GLU A 555 -18.38 11.10 -24.44
CA GLU A 555 -19.82 11.04 -24.22
C GLU A 555 -20.10 10.66 -22.76
N VAL A 556 -21.02 11.38 -22.12
CA VAL A 556 -21.38 11.14 -20.71
C VAL A 556 -22.83 10.73 -20.65
N TYR A 557 -23.08 9.45 -20.33
CA TYR A 557 -24.41 8.92 -20.09
C TYR A 557 -24.74 9.02 -18.61
N HIS A 558 -25.93 9.50 -18.27
CA HIS A 558 -26.29 9.78 -16.89
C HIS A 558 -27.79 9.70 -16.60
N SER A 559 -28.12 9.52 -15.32
CA SER A 559 -29.49 9.46 -14.84
C SER A 559 -29.54 9.76 -13.34
N ASN A 560 -30.59 10.44 -12.88
CA ASN A 560 -30.99 10.31 -11.48
C ASN A 560 -31.63 8.92 -11.27
N PHE A 561 -31.68 8.45 -10.03
CA PHE A 561 -32.47 7.28 -9.65
C PHE A 561 -33.06 7.43 -8.24
N TRP A 562 -34.11 6.67 -7.95
CA TRP A 562 -34.73 6.65 -6.63
C TRP A 562 -34.73 5.20 -6.13
N PRO A 563 -33.94 4.86 -5.10
CA PRO A 563 -33.97 3.52 -4.52
C PRO A 563 -35.39 3.14 -4.13
N LEU A 564 -35.82 1.91 -4.45
CA LEU A 564 -37.17 1.45 -4.13
C LEU A 564 -37.42 1.56 -2.62
N GLU A 565 -36.41 1.26 -1.81
CA GLU A 565 -36.45 1.31 -0.35
C GLU A 565 -36.73 2.72 0.19
N TRP A 566 -36.46 3.76 -0.61
CA TRP A 566 -36.65 5.17 -0.24
C TRP A 566 -38.05 5.70 -0.56
N THR A 567 -38.84 4.96 -1.34
CA THR A 567 -40.18 5.39 -1.78
C THR A 567 -41.18 5.42 -0.63
N VAL A 568 -41.32 4.32 0.12
CA VAL A 568 -42.20 4.21 1.28
C VAL A 568 -41.89 5.23 2.38
N PRO A 569 -40.62 5.45 2.79
CA PRO A 569 -40.31 6.47 3.78
C PRO A 569 -40.41 7.91 3.24
N ALA A 570 -40.69 8.07 1.95
CA ALA A 570 -40.76 9.35 1.24
C ALA A 570 -39.48 10.19 1.41
N ARG A 571 -38.32 9.53 1.29
CA ARG A 571 -37.03 10.22 1.18
C ARG A 571 -36.93 10.97 -0.15
N ASP A 572 -35.98 11.88 -0.24
CA ASP A 572 -35.77 12.73 -1.42
C ASP A 572 -35.66 11.92 -2.71
N ASN A 573 -36.54 12.24 -3.65
CA ASN A 573 -36.41 11.75 -5.03
C ASN A 573 -35.32 12.55 -5.76
N ASN A 574 -34.83 12.03 -6.89
CA ASN A 574 -33.88 12.72 -7.77
C ASN A 574 -32.55 13.16 -7.12
N THR A 575 -32.20 12.57 -5.98
CA THR A 575 -30.95 12.87 -5.24
C THR A 575 -29.83 11.89 -5.58
N CYS A 576 -30.15 10.60 -5.71
CA CYS A 576 -29.18 9.61 -6.17
C CYS A 576 -28.91 9.78 -7.66
N TYR A 577 -27.65 9.63 -8.06
CA TYR A 577 -27.19 9.97 -9.40
C TYR A 577 -26.14 8.97 -9.90
N ALA A 578 -26.27 8.55 -11.15
CA ALA A 578 -25.38 7.64 -11.82
C ALA A 578 -24.85 8.30 -13.11
N LYS A 579 -23.55 8.15 -13.39
CA LYS A 579 -22.99 8.46 -14.70
C LYS A 579 -21.84 7.52 -15.09
N ILE A 580 -21.69 7.34 -16.39
CA ILE A 580 -20.52 6.74 -17.02
C ILE A 580 -19.96 7.69 -18.06
N ILE A 581 -18.64 7.67 -18.20
CA ILE A 581 -17.90 8.51 -19.13
C ILE A 581 -17.26 7.58 -20.16
N CYS A 582 -17.62 7.77 -21.42
CA CYS A 582 -17.23 6.89 -22.53
C CYS A 582 -16.30 7.62 -23.49
N HIS A 583 -15.23 6.95 -23.91
CA HIS A 583 -14.31 7.43 -24.92
C HIS A 583 -14.78 6.99 -26.32
N LYS A 584 -15.33 7.93 -27.09
CA LYS A 584 -16.02 7.68 -28.37
C LYS A 584 -15.12 7.05 -29.43
N GLN A 585 -13.85 7.47 -29.51
CA GLN A 585 -12.91 6.96 -30.50
C GLN A 585 -12.45 5.52 -30.23
N ASP A 586 -12.82 4.97 -29.08
CA ASP A 586 -12.39 3.66 -28.61
C ASP A 586 -13.62 2.80 -28.29
N SER A 587 -14.52 2.71 -29.28
CA SER A 587 -15.76 1.91 -29.21
C SER A 587 -16.59 2.19 -27.96
N GLU A 588 -16.67 3.47 -27.55
CA GLU A 588 -17.33 3.90 -26.32
C GLU A 588 -16.85 3.13 -25.07
N ARG A 589 -15.54 2.85 -24.99
CA ARG A 589 -14.93 2.27 -23.78
C ARG A 589 -15.22 3.16 -22.58
N VAL A 590 -15.70 2.56 -21.50
CA VAL A 590 -15.98 3.25 -20.25
C VAL A 590 -14.65 3.60 -19.57
N VAL A 591 -14.32 4.88 -19.54
CA VAL A 591 -13.08 5.42 -18.93
C VAL A 591 -13.32 6.01 -17.55
N GLY A 592 -14.57 6.27 -17.17
CA GLY A 592 -14.98 6.71 -15.85
C GLY A 592 -16.36 6.19 -15.46
N PHE A 593 -16.51 5.79 -14.20
CA PHE A 593 -17.74 5.28 -13.61
C PHE A 593 -17.98 6.00 -12.29
N HIS A 594 -19.19 6.55 -12.08
CA HIS A 594 -19.54 7.30 -10.88
C HIS A 594 -20.97 7.01 -10.44
N VAL A 595 -21.15 6.74 -9.15
CA VAL A 595 -22.46 6.57 -8.53
C VAL A 595 -22.52 7.27 -7.18
N LEU A 596 -23.53 8.11 -6.98
CA LEU A 596 -23.92 8.69 -5.70
C LEU A 596 -25.24 8.03 -5.27
N GLY A 597 -25.20 7.24 -4.21
CA GLY A 597 -26.33 6.42 -3.79
C GLY A 597 -25.99 5.47 -2.64
N PRO A 598 -26.99 4.84 -2.01
CA PRO A 598 -26.75 3.85 -0.97
C PRO A 598 -25.96 2.66 -1.50
N ASN A 599 -25.09 2.09 -0.67
CA ASN A 599 -24.30 0.89 -0.99
C ASN A 599 -23.41 1.05 -2.23
N SER A 600 -22.94 2.26 -2.53
CA SER A 600 -22.21 2.54 -3.76
C SER A 600 -20.85 1.83 -3.82
N GLY A 601 -20.27 1.47 -2.68
CA GLY A 601 -19.07 0.61 -2.64
C GLY A 601 -19.33 -0.79 -3.19
N GLU A 602 -20.45 -1.40 -2.83
CA GLU A 602 -20.83 -2.74 -3.30
C GLU A 602 -21.08 -2.73 -4.81
N MET A 603 -21.75 -1.68 -5.31
CA MET A 603 -22.01 -1.50 -6.74
C MET A 603 -20.73 -1.31 -7.53
N THR A 604 -19.88 -0.37 -7.11
CA THR A 604 -18.68 0.05 -7.85
C THR A 604 -17.67 -1.09 -7.98
N GLN A 605 -17.59 -1.98 -6.98
CA GLN A 605 -16.63 -3.07 -6.96
C GLN A 605 -16.77 -4.04 -8.15
N GLY A 606 -18.01 -4.37 -8.54
CA GLY A 606 -18.28 -5.23 -9.70
C GLY A 606 -17.94 -4.54 -11.03
N PHE A 607 -18.35 -3.28 -11.18
CA PHE A 607 -18.06 -2.50 -12.39
C PHE A 607 -16.56 -2.24 -12.58
N ALA A 608 -15.79 -2.11 -11.51
CA ALA A 608 -14.33 -1.99 -11.60
C ALA A 608 -13.68 -3.21 -12.24
N ALA A 609 -14.16 -4.43 -11.94
CA ALA A 609 -13.71 -5.64 -12.60
C ALA A 609 -14.07 -5.63 -14.10
N ALA A 610 -15.29 -5.22 -14.45
CA ALA A 610 -15.69 -5.08 -15.85
C ALA A 610 -14.85 -4.03 -16.61
N MET A 611 -14.54 -2.89 -15.99
CA MET A 611 -13.65 -1.87 -16.57
C MET A 611 -12.23 -2.40 -16.79
N LYS A 612 -11.71 -3.25 -15.90
CA LYS A 612 -10.42 -3.95 -16.11
C LYS A 612 -10.46 -4.90 -17.32
N CYS A 613 -11.62 -5.46 -17.63
CA CYS A 613 -11.86 -6.25 -18.83
C CYS A 613 -12.17 -5.42 -20.09
N GLY A 614 -12.11 -4.08 -20.01
CA GLY A 614 -12.34 -3.19 -21.16
C GLY A 614 -13.81 -2.92 -21.48
N MET A 615 -14.69 -2.92 -20.47
CA MET A 615 -16.12 -2.64 -20.63
C MET A 615 -16.42 -1.42 -21.52
N THR A 616 -17.32 -1.62 -22.49
CA THR A 616 -17.88 -0.59 -23.38
C THR A 616 -19.34 -0.28 -23.04
N LYS A 617 -19.85 0.85 -23.54
CA LYS A 617 -21.27 1.20 -23.42
C LYS A 617 -22.19 0.11 -23.98
N GLU A 618 -21.88 -0.44 -25.14
CA GLU A 618 -22.66 -1.51 -25.79
C GLU A 618 -22.73 -2.77 -24.92
N GLN A 619 -21.62 -3.21 -24.35
CA GLN A 619 -21.60 -4.37 -23.44
C GLN A 619 -22.45 -4.14 -22.19
N LEU A 620 -22.45 -2.90 -21.68
CA LEU A 620 -23.26 -2.52 -20.54
C LEU A 620 -24.76 -2.53 -20.86
N ASP A 621 -25.16 -2.05 -22.04
CA ASP A 621 -26.56 -2.06 -22.50
C ASP A 621 -27.09 -3.47 -22.79
N ASN A 622 -26.21 -4.36 -23.28
CA ASN A 622 -26.55 -5.76 -23.51
C ASN A 622 -26.64 -6.58 -22.20
N THR A 623 -26.23 -6.01 -21.07
CA THR A 623 -26.31 -6.68 -19.77
C THR A 623 -27.71 -6.53 -19.19
N ILE A 624 -28.39 -7.64 -18.89
CA ILE A 624 -29.72 -7.60 -18.26
C ILE A 624 -29.59 -7.20 -16.78
N GLY A 625 -30.34 -6.16 -16.38
CA GLY A 625 -30.43 -5.71 -14.99
C GLY A 625 -31.12 -6.71 -14.06
N ILE A 626 -30.70 -6.73 -12.80
CA ILE A 626 -31.44 -7.38 -11.71
C ILE A 626 -32.49 -6.38 -11.23
N HIS A 627 -33.72 -6.81 -10.95
CA HIS A 627 -34.78 -5.90 -10.50
C HIS A 627 -35.48 -6.41 -9.24
N PRO A 628 -35.73 -5.56 -8.22
CA PRO A 628 -35.32 -4.15 -8.09
C PRO A 628 -33.95 -3.99 -7.40
N VAL A 629 -32.98 -3.30 -8.03
CA VAL A 629 -31.72 -2.89 -7.37
C VAL A 629 -31.20 -1.54 -7.90
N CYS A 630 -30.53 -0.75 -7.06
CA CYS A 630 -29.93 0.54 -7.48
C CYS A 630 -28.97 0.41 -8.68
N ALA A 631 -28.23 -0.69 -8.77
CA ALA A 631 -27.23 -0.91 -9.82
C ALA A 631 -27.81 -1.13 -11.22
N GLU A 632 -29.08 -1.50 -11.35
CA GLU A 632 -29.67 -1.75 -12.67
C GLU A 632 -29.76 -0.49 -13.53
N VAL A 633 -29.73 0.71 -12.91
CA VAL A 633 -29.72 2.00 -13.62
C VAL A 633 -28.60 2.07 -14.67
N PHE A 634 -27.47 1.42 -14.41
CA PHE A 634 -26.32 1.41 -15.33
C PHE A 634 -26.57 0.65 -16.62
N THR A 635 -27.47 -0.34 -16.60
CA THR A 635 -27.83 -1.15 -17.78
C THR A 635 -28.83 -0.47 -18.73
N THR A 636 -29.34 0.71 -18.34
CA THR A 636 -30.41 1.41 -19.08
C THR A 636 -30.13 2.91 -19.27
N LEU A 637 -28.88 3.36 -19.08
CA LEU A 637 -28.49 4.75 -19.28
C LEU A 637 -28.57 5.13 -20.77
N SER A 638 -29.55 5.97 -21.13
CA SER A 638 -29.78 6.41 -22.52
C SER A 638 -29.62 7.91 -22.73
N VAL A 639 -29.83 8.73 -21.70
CA VAL A 639 -29.68 10.19 -21.79
C VAL A 639 -28.20 10.55 -21.70
N THR A 640 -27.73 11.39 -22.63
CA THR A 640 -26.39 11.98 -22.57
C THR A 640 -26.42 13.44 -22.17
N LYS A 641 -25.36 13.91 -21.51
CA LYS A 641 -25.21 15.34 -21.18
C LYS A 641 -25.30 16.23 -22.42
N ARG A 642 -24.70 15.80 -23.54
CA ARG A 642 -24.69 16.55 -24.81
C ARG A 642 -26.09 16.69 -25.41
N SER A 643 -26.96 15.70 -25.19
CA SER A 643 -28.35 15.75 -25.68
C SER A 643 -29.22 16.77 -24.93
N GLY A 644 -28.84 17.16 -23.71
CA GLY A 644 -29.66 18.03 -22.86
C GLY A 644 -30.99 17.41 -22.40
N GLY A 645 -31.15 16.09 -22.53
CA GLY A 645 -32.35 15.38 -22.13
C GLY A 645 -32.61 15.42 -20.62
N ASP A 646 -33.88 15.20 -20.23
CA ASP A 646 -34.27 15.15 -18.82
C ASP A 646 -33.79 13.84 -18.17
N ILE A 647 -33.08 13.99 -17.06
CA ILE A 647 -32.58 12.88 -16.24
C ILE A 647 -33.38 12.65 -14.97
N ALA A 648 -34.38 13.49 -14.70
CA ALA A 648 -35.26 13.30 -13.57
C ALA A 648 -36.03 11.99 -13.72
N LYS A 649 -36.09 11.22 -12.64
CA LYS A 649 -37.03 10.11 -12.52
C LYS A 649 -38.33 10.65 -11.95
N GLY A 650 -39.40 10.53 -12.73
CA GLY A 650 -40.74 10.56 -12.19
C GLY A 650 -40.95 9.39 -11.22
N GLY A 651 -41.90 9.53 -10.29
CA GLY A 651 -42.46 8.36 -9.61
C GLY A 651 -43.24 7.52 -10.62
N CYS A 652 -43.24 6.19 -10.44
CA CYS A 652 -44.25 5.34 -11.08
C CYS A 652 -45.58 5.52 -10.37
#